data_AF-A0A8A1MKB2-F1
#
_entry.id   AF-A0A8A1MKB2-F1
#
_cell.length_a   1.000
_cell.length_b   1.000
_cell.length_c   1.000
_cell.angle_alpha   90.00
_cell.angle_beta   90.00
_cell.angle_gamma   90.00
#
_symmetry.space_group_name_H-M   'P 1'
#
loop_
_entity.id
_entity.type
_entity.pdbx_description
1 polymer ?
#
loop_
_entity_poly.entity_id
_entity_poly.type
_entity_poly.pdbx_seq_one_letter_code
_entity_poly.pdbx_strand_id
1 'polypeptide(L)'
;MAAKRKASSLHAVDGDEPVDPSDELLFYNLGGGNEVGRSCHIIQYKGKTVMLDAGMHPAKDGFAALPFFDDFDLSTVDILLISHFHLDHSASLPYVLSKTNFRGRVFMTHATKAIYKWLIQDNVRVSNTSSSSDQRTTLYTEQDHLSTLSHIEAIDFNTTHTINNIRITPFPAGHVLGAAMFLISIAGLNILFTGDYSREEDRHLISAEAPKGVKVDVLITESTFGVSSNPPRLEREAALIKSITSILNRGGRVLMPVFALGRAQELLLILDEYWSRHPELQKIPIYYIGNIARRCMVVYQTYIGAMNENIKRLFRQRMAEAEASGDKSISAGPWDFRFVRSVRSIERFDDVGGCVMLASPGMLQTGTSRELLERWAPNERNGVIMTGYSVEGTMGKQILNEPEQIPAVMSGRNAVGPARRMATGDDDEQKVMIPRRCSVDEISFAAHVDGMENRAFIEEVGAPVVILVHGEKNQMMRLKSKLLSLNTDKTVKIKVYTPANCEEVRIPFQVDKVAKVVGRLAETVPPSGHKESRLLNGVLVQHGFKLSLMAPEDLREYAGLATTTVTCKQHITLNTASIELIRWALEGTFGAVEEIRPDRPKAEDLKTNGFDGESTDVKKEDEKVDEEISTEETLAYLVMGCVTILYTPRTREVIVEWEGNMMNDGIADAVMAVLLTVETSPASVKRSSKQHRHLHSHTPTLNLPNPHSNLTPEERLARLCMLLEAQFGPNIAAIEKPRIKQTSFAAATTTTTTSSSTLNNNGTSTPRTTATVASTLLKPDPDATSAVSTSTASGTTITAPSPSLSPSPTPTPSPEDLTAEDLYELESAELERLYSLGIPVPGLEIRVDKHVARVWLETLEVECGSAVLRDRVRVVVERAVETIYPGREQPIFIGI
;
A
#
# COMPACT_ATOMS: atom_id res chain seq x y z
N MET A 1 6.24 -0.30 26.62
CA MET A 1 7.30 0.65 27.03
C MET A 1 6.69 2.03 27.26
N ALA A 2 6.33 2.37 28.51
CA ALA A 2 5.79 3.68 28.85
C ALA A 2 6.86 4.50 29.61
N ALA A 3 7.53 5.42 28.91
CA ALA A 3 8.55 6.26 29.52
C ALA A 3 7.90 7.45 30.25
N LYS A 4 8.01 7.48 31.58
CA LYS A 4 7.62 8.66 32.39
C LYS A 4 8.53 9.85 32.03
N ARG A 5 7.99 10.87 31.34
CA ARG A 5 8.69 12.16 31.16
C ARG A 5 8.83 12.87 32.52
N LYS A 6 9.96 13.56 32.74
CA LYS A 6 10.23 14.32 33.97
C LYS A 6 9.49 15.65 33.96
N ALA A 7 8.96 16.07 35.11
CA ALA A 7 8.20 17.32 35.28
C ALA A 7 8.98 18.61 34.92
N SER A 8 10.31 18.54 34.76
CA SER A 8 11.15 19.65 34.31
C SER A 8 10.92 20.08 32.85
N SER A 9 10.10 19.36 32.07
CA SER A 9 9.73 19.73 30.69
C SER A 9 8.54 20.71 30.58
N LEU A 10 7.92 21.12 31.70
CA LEU A 10 6.72 21.98 31.72
C LEU A 10 6.98 23.49 31.51
N HIS A 11 8.22 23.89 31.22
CA HIS A 11 8.63 25.29 31.06
C HIS A 11 9.51 25.56 29.82
N ALA A 12 9.44 24.70 28.80
CA ALA A 12 9.95 25.05 27.48
C ALA A 12 8.97 26.02 26.79
N VAL A 13 9.50 27.06 26.14
CA VAL A 13 8.72 28.08 25.43
C VAL A 13 8.17 27.51 24.12
N ASP A 14 6.93 27.86 23.78
CA ASP A 14 6.25 27.42 22.55
C ASP A 14 7.09 27.72 21.29
N GLY A 15 7.45 26.67 20.56
CA GLY A 15 8.22 26.75 19.32
C GLY A 15 8.77 25.37 18.94
N ASP A 16 8.08 24.69 18.01
CA ASP A 16 8.42 23.37 17.47
C ASP A 16 8.48 22.21 18.47
N GLU A 17 7.31 21.81 19.01
CA GLU A 17 7.09 20.37 19.21
C GLU A 17 7.15 19.67 17.84
N PRO A 18 7.88 18.56 17.69
CA PRO A 18 7.95 17.84 16.42
C PRO A 18 6.56 17.34 16.04
N VAL A 19 6.06 17.79 14.88
CA VAL A 19 4.78 17.35 14.33
C VAL A 19 4.81 15.82 14.18
N ASP A 20 3.87 15.15 14.83
CA ASP A 20 3.60 13.72 14.64
C ASP A 20 3.38 13.48 13.13
N PRO A 21 4.17 12.61 12.44
CA PRO A 21 4.02 12.41 10.99
C PRO A 21 2.61 11.97 10.57
N SER A 22 1.77 11.49 11.49
CA SER A 22 0.36 11.19 11.22
C SER A 22 -0.54 12.44 11.17
N ASP A 23 -0.10 13.58 11.71
CA ASP A 23 -0.74 14.90 11.66
C ASP A 23 -0.33 15.72 10.41
N GLU A 24 0.53 15.18 9.53
CA GLU A 24 0.79 15.73 8.20
C GLU A 24 -0.19 15.13 7.16
N LEU A 25 -0.88 15.97 6.40
CA LEU A 25 -1.45 15.56 5.11
C LEU A 25 -0.31 15.52 4.09
N LEU A 26 -0.10 14.34 3.52
CA LEU A 26 0.81 14.12 2.40
C LEU A 26 -0.03 14.04 1.12
N PHE A 27 0.31 14.87 0.13
CA PHE A 27 -0.23 14.80 -1.23
C PHE A 27 0.91 14.41 -2.17
N TYR A 28 0.78 13.29 -2.88
CA TYR A 28 1.77 12.79 -3.84
C TYR A 28 1.16 12.74 -5.24
N ASN A 29 1.83 13.35 -6.22
CA ASN A 29 1.25 13.54 -7.55
C ASN A 29 1.80 12.53 -8.57
N LEU A 30 1.01 11.55 -9.01
CA LEU A 30 1.44 10.51 -9.95
C LEU A 30 1.17 10.86 -11.43
N GLY A 31 0.34 11.87 -11.69
CA GLY A 31 -0.03 12.30 -13.04
C GLY A 31 -1.01 13.47 -13.02
N GLY A 32 -0.95 14.35 -14.04
CA GLY A 32 -1.69 15.62 -14.04
C GLY A 32 -1.02 16.74 -13.22
N GLY A 33 0.25 16.57 -12.82
CA GLY A 33 1.07 17.60 -12.18
C GLY A 33 1.84 18.45 -13.18
N ASN A 34 1.47 19.73 -13.30
CA ASN A 34 1.97 20.66 -14.32
C ASN A 34 1.75 20.20 -15.79
N GLU A 35 0.83 19.26 -16.02
CA GLU A 35 0.36 18.79 -17.32
C GLU A 35 -1.17 18.55 -17.32
N VAL A 36 -1.76 18.35 -18.49
CA VAL A 36 -3.16 17.90 -18.69
C VAL A 36 -3.11 16.47 -19.24
N GLY A 37 -3.89 15.54 -18.69
CA GLY A 37 -3.80 14.12 -19.00
C GLY A 37 -3.24 13.26 -17.86
N ARG A 38 -3.58 11.95 -17.87
CA ARG A 38 -3.20 10.93 -16.87
C ARG A 38 -3.37 11.35 -15.41
N SER A 39 -4.44 12.07 -15.08
CA SER A 39 -4.80 12.48 -13.73
C SER A 39 -4.77 11.30 -12.76
N CYS A 40 -3.94 11.43 -11.72
CA CYS A 40 -3.70 10.42 -10.70
C CYS A 40 -3.00 11.05 -9.50
N HIS A 41 -3.68 11.14 -8.36
CA HIS A 41 -3.15 11.80 -7.16
C HIS A 41 -3.37 10.92 -5.93
N ILE A 42 -2.39 10.86 -5.03
CA ILE A 42 -2.50 10.15 -3.76
C ILE A 42 -2.60 11.18 -2.62
N ILE A 43 -3.55 10.97 -1.70
CA ILE A 43 -3.57 11.62 -0.40
C ILE A 43 -3.32 10.60 0.70
N GLN A 44 -2.45 10.93 1.65
CA GLN A 44 -2.24 10.16 2.88
C GLN A 44 -2.44 11.06 4.09
N TYR A 45 -3.28 10.64 5.02
CA TYR A 45 -3.47 11.31 6.30
C TYR A 45 -3.86 10.28 7.36
N LYS A 46 -3.28 10.37 8.58
CA LYS A 46 -3.63 9.50 9.71
C LYS A 46 -3.63 7.99 9.40
N GLY A 47 -2.68 7.52 8.57
CA GLY A 47 -2.57 6.11 8.17
C GLY A 47 -3.69 5.63 7.24
N LYS A 48 -4.36 6.55 6.53
CA LYS A 48 -5.33 6.28 5.47
C LYS A 48 -4.79 6.79 4.14
N THR A 49 -4.90 5.98 3.09
CA THR A 49 -4.42 6.32 1.74
C THR A 49 -5.59 6.32 0.76
N VAL A 50 -5.85 7.44 0.08
CA VAL A 50 -6.86 7.54 -0.99
C VAL A 50 -6.20 7.96 -2.30
N MET A 51 -6.53 7.24 -3.36
CA MET A 51 -6.13 7.54 -4.73
C MET A 51 -7.27 8.24 -5.46
N LEU A 52 -6.95 9.30 -6.20
CA LEU A 52 -7.87 10.19 -6.90
C LEU A 52 -7.55 10.10 -8.39
N ASP A 53 -8.51 9.57 -9.15
CA ASP A 53 -8.41 9.23 -10.57
C ASP A 53 -7.31 8.22 -10.96
N ALA A 54 -7.47 7.64 -12.15
CA ALA A 54 -6.55 6.67 -12.76
C ALA A 54 -6.60 6.83 -14.29
N GLY A 55 -6.04 7.94 -14.79
CA GLY A 55 -6.09 8.33 -16.20
C GLY A 55 -5.03 7.74 -17.12
N MET A 56 -5.07 8.12 -18.40
CA MET A 56 -3.98 7.98 -19.37
C MET A 56 -3.71 9.31 -20.12
N HIS A 57 -2.48 9.52 -20.60
CA HIS A 57 -2.08 10.76 -21.26
C HIS A 57 -2.40 10.72 -22.78
N PRO A 58 -3.30 11.58 -23.32
CA PRO A 58 -3.80 11.44 -24.70
C PRO A 58 -2.76 11.63 -25.83
N ALA A 59 -1.59 12.20 -25.52
CA ALA A 59 -0.50 12.41 -26.47
C ALA A 59 0.71 11.47 -26.28
N LYS A 60 0.57 10.39 -25.50
CA LYS A 60 1.63 9.39 -25.27
C LYS A 60 1.07 7.98 -25.51
N ASP A 61 1.95 7.05 -25.87
CA ASP A 61 1.61 5.65 -26.16
C ASP A 61 2.28 4.68 -25.17
N GLY A 62 1.73 3.46 -25.07
CA GLY A 62 2.27 2.40 -24.22
C GLY A 62 2.39 2.81 -22.74
N PHE A 63 3.41 2.33 -22.05
CA PHE A 63 3.64 2.63 -20.63
C PHE A 63 3.86 4.12 -20.35
N ALA A 64 4.39 4.89 -21.30
CA ALA A 64 4.59 6.34 -21.14
C ALA A 64 3.26 7.12 -21.04
N ALA A 65 2.14 6.53 -21.43
CA ALA A 65 0.81 7.09 -21.25
C ALA A 65 0.27 6.95 -19.81
N LEU A 66 0.84 6.07 -19.00
CA LEU A 66 0.39 5.84 -17.62
C LEU A 66 0.87 6.95 -16.66
N PRO A 67 0.18 7.11 -15.51
CA PRO A 67 0.76 7.71 -14.31
C PRO A 67 2.02 6.95 -13.85
N PHE A 68 2.83 7.59 -13.02
CA PHE A 68 4.10 7.04 -12.50
C PHE A 68 3.86 6.01 -11.37
N PHE A 69 3.11 4.94 -11.63
CA PHE A 69 2.75 3.94 -10.62
C PHE A 69 3.94 3.24 -9.96
N ASP A 70 5.10 3.21 -10.60
CA ASP A 70 6.31 2.59 -10.06
C ASP A 70 6.89 3.37 -8.85
N ASP A 71 6.56 4.66 -8.72
CA ASP A 71 7.03 5.52 -7.61
C ASP A 71 6.18 5.38 -6.33
N PHE A 72 5.10 4.58 -6.32
CA PHE A 72 4.21 4.44 -5.17
C PHE A 72 3.61 3.04 -5.01
N ASP A 73 3.67 2.48 -3.79
CA ASP A 73 3.09 1.16 -3.49
C ASP A 73 1.55 1.22 -3.42
N LEU A 74 0.90 0.87 -4.54
CA LEU A 74 -0.56 0.84 -4.67
C LEU A 74 -1.25 -0.19 -3.77
N SER A 75 -0.51 -1.14 -3.16
CA SER A 75 -1.09 -2.07 -2.17
C SER A 75 -1.47 -1.37 -0.85
N THR A 76 -0.92 -0.17 -0.60
CA THR A 76 -1.23 0.67 0.57
C THR A 76 -2.51 1.50 0.42
N VAL A 77 -3.12 1.53 -0.77
CA VAL A 77 -4.29 2.36 -1.08
C VAL A 77 -5.56 1.71 -0.51
N ASP A 78 -6.24 2.39 0.45
CA ASP A 78 -7.54 1.94 0.98
C ASP A 78 -8.64 2.06 -0.09
N ILE A 79 -8.67 3.19 -0.80
CA ILE A 79 -9.77 3.61 -1.67
C ILE A 79 -9.25 4.32 -2.93
N LEU A 80 -9.86 4.03 -4.08
CA LEU A 80 -9.66 4.73 -5.35
C LEU A 80 -10.99 5.39 -5.78
N LEU A 81 -10.98 6.70 -5.98
CA LEU A 81 -12.14 7.49 -6.40
C LEU A 81 -11.95 7.96 -7.84
N ILE A 82 -12.89 7.62 -8.73
CA ILE A 82 -12.90 8.13 -10.11
C ILE A 82 -13.93 9.26 -10.22
N SER A 83 -13.47 10.48 -10.53
CA SER A 83 -14.30 11.68 -10.68
C SER A 83 -15.30 11.53 -11.83
N HIS A 84 -14.81 11.12 -13.01
CA HIS A 84 -15.63 11.01 -14.21
C HIS A 84 -15.02 10.06 -15.24
N PHE A 85 -15.75 9.84 -16.34
CA PHE A 85 -15.44 8.77 -17.29
C PHE A 85 -14.37 9.11 -18.35
N HIS A 86 -13.80 10.32 -18.42
CA HIS A 86 -12.84 10.62 -19.49
C HIS A 86 -11.56 9.78 -19.37
N LEU A 87 -10.83 9.63 -20.48
CA LEU A 87 -9.70 8.70 -20.58
C LEU A 87 -8.52 9.14 -19.70
N ASP A 88 -8.30 10.44 -19.64
CA ASP A 88 -7.35 11.15 -18.77
C ASP A 88 -7.69 11.10 -17.27
N HIS A 89 -8.84 10.54 -16.88
CA HIS A 89 -9.21 10.31 -15.47
C HIS A 89 -9.51 8.83 -15.14
N SER A 90 -9.76 7.97 -16.13
CA SER A 90 -10.20 6.59 -15.88
C SER A 90 -9.55 5.49 -16.74
N ALA A 91 -8.80 5.81 -17.79
CA ALA A 91 -8.34 4.78 -18.75
C ALA A 91 -7.20 3.88 -18.26
N SER A 92 -6.49 4.20 -17.17
CA SER A 92 -5.52 3.25 -16.58
C SER A 92 -6.14 2.38 -15.48
N LEU A 93 -7.40 2.60 -15.09
CA LEU A 93 -8.06 1.77 -14.08
C LEU A 93 -8.05 0.25 -14.37
N PRO A 94 -8.22 -0.25 -15.62
CA PRO A 94 -8.08 -1.67 -15.91
C PRO A 94 -6.65 -2.18 -15.67
N TYR A 95 -5.64 -1.34 -15.94
CA TYR A 95 -4.24 -1.66 -15.67
C TYR A 95 -3.99 -1.73 -14.16
N VAL A 96 -4.43 -0.71 -13.40
CA VAL A 96 -4.36 -0.70 -11.91
C VAL A 96 -5.01 -1.96 -11.33
N LEU A 97 -6.22 -2.32 -11.76
CA LEU A 97 -6.96 -3.44 -11.17
C LEU A 97 -6.51 -4.84 -11.62
N SER A 98 -5.80 -4.98 -12.73
CA SER A 98 -5.42 -6.31 -13.28
C SER A 98 -3.91 -6.55 -13.40
N LYS A 99 -3.07 -5.51 -13.37
CA LYS A 99 -1.61 -5.58 -13.62
C LYS A 99 -0.76 -5.02 -12.47
N THR A 100 -1.33 -4.39 -11.44
CA THR A 100 -0.59 -3.88 -10.27
C THR A 100 -0.94 -4.64 -8.99
N ASN A 101 -0.32 -4.27 -7.87
CA ASN A 101 -0.53 -4.87 -6.55
C ASN A 101 -1.68 -4.22 -5.74
N PHE A 102 -2.50 -3.36 -6.35
CA PHE A 102 -3.62 -2.67 -5.73
C PHE A 102 -4.65 -3.63 -5.11
N ARG A 103 -5.14 -3.31 -3.90
CA ARG A 103 -6.14 -4.10 -3.15
C ARG A 103 -7.28 -3.28 -2.53
N GLY A 104 -7.33 -1.98 -2.82
CA GLY A 104 -8.34 -1.08 -2.29
C GLY A 104 -9.72 -1.26 -2.93
N ARG A 105 -10.68 -0.45 -2.49
CA ARG A 105 -12.04 -0.40 -3.07
C ARG A 105 -12.14 0.74 -4.08
N VAL A 106 -12.81 0.51 -5.22
CA VAL A 106 -12.96 1.52 -6.28
C VAL A 106 -14.37 2.06 -6.30
N PHE A 107 -14.54 3.39 -6.38
CA PHE A 107 -15.86 4.03 -6.47
C PHE A 107 -16.00 4.92 -7.70
N MET A 108 -17.19 4.85 -8.32
CA MET A 108 -17.67 5.71 -9.39
C MET A 108 -19.12 6.12 -9.11
N THR A 109 -19.62 7.18 -9.74
CA THR A 109 -21.08 7.37 -9.82
C THR A 109 -21.72 6.33 -10.75
N HIS A 110 -23.02 6.09 -10.59
CA HIS A 110 -23.78 5.16 -11.44
C HIS A 110 -23.64 5.44 -12.94
N ALA A 111 -23.74 6.70 -13.35
CA ALA A 111 -23.59 7.12 -14.74
C ALA A 111 -22.14 6.96 -15.25
N THR A 112 -21.14 7.36 -14.44
CA THR A 112 -19.72 7.18 -14.77
C THR A 112 -19.39 5.71 -15.00
N LYS A 113 -19.81 4.79 -14.12
CA LYS A 113 -19.60 3.34 -14.28
C LYS A 113 -20.24 2.79 -15.56
N ALA A 114 -21.45 3.24 -15.90
CA ALA A 114 -22.18 2.78 -17.08
C ALA A 114 -21.53 3.25 -18.40
N ILE A 115 -20.98 4.48 -18.43
CA ILE A 115 -20.27 5.03 -19.58
C ILE A 115 -18.87 4.42 -19.72
N TYR A 116 -18.12 4.38 -18.60
CA TYR A 116 -16.79 3.80 -18.49
C TYR A 116 -16.69 2.42 -19.16
N LYS A 117 -17.67 1.54 -18.92
CA LYS A 117 -17.76 0.23 -19.56
C LYS A 117 -17.57 0.31 -21.09
N TRP A 118 -18.32 1.18 -21.76
CA TRP A 118 -18.31 1.25 -23.23
C TRP A 118 -17.13 2.06 -23.77
N LEU A 119 -16.76 3.15 -23.09
CA LEU A 119 -15.68 4.03 -23.54
C LEU A 119 -14.33 3.31 -23.53
N ILE A 120 -14.01 2.58 -22.45
CA ILE A 120 -12.74 1.85 -22.36
C ILE A 120 -12.70 0.66 -23.33
N GLN A 121 -13.83 -0.01 -23.60
CA GLN A 121 -13.90 -1.02 -24.67
C GLN A 121 -13.55 -0.45 -26.05
N ASP A 122 -14.00 0.77 -26.36
CA ASP A 122 -13.67 1.43 -27.62
C ASP A 122 -12.20 1.90 -27.64
N ASN A 123 -11.70 2.45 -26.53
CA ASN A 123 -10.29 2.83 -26.38
C ASN A 123 -9.35 1.67 -26.72
N VAL A 124 -9.55 0.49 -26.11
CA VAL A 124 -8.73 -0.71 -26.39
C VAL A 124 -8.77 -1.10 -27.87
N ARG A 125 -9.93 -0.98 -28.53
CA ARG A 125 -10.09 -1.31 -29.96
C ARG A 125 -9.39 -0.30 -30.86
N VAL A 126 -9.48 0.99 -30.53
CA VAL A 126 -8.81 2.07 -31.26
C VAL A 126 -7.29 1.98 -31.09
N SER A 127 -6.78 1.79 -29.87
CA SER A 127 -5.35 1.58 -29.60
C SER A 127 -4.78 0.38 -30.37
N ASN A 128 -5.45 -0.79 -30.29
CA ASN A 128 -5.03 -2.00 -31.02
C ASN A 128 -5.03 -1.84 -32.55
N THR A 129 -5.82 -0.90 -33.09
CA THR A 129 -5.86 -0.58 -34.52
C THR A 129 -4.72 0.37 -34.92
N SER A 130 -4.23 1.18 -33.97
CA SER A 130 -3.31 2.29 -34.19
C SER A 130 -1.83 1.88 -34.13
N SER A 131 -1.48 0.86 -33.34
CA SER A 131 -0.10 0.36 -33.26
C SER A 131 0.37 -0.26 -34.59
N SER A 132 1.48 0.24 -35.13
CA SER A 132 2.28 -0.42 -36.16
C SER A 132 2.80 -1.78 -35.67
N SER A 133 3.18 -2.66 -36.59
CA SER A 133 3.38 -4.10 -36.32
C SER A 133 4.46 -4.43 -35.28
N ASP A 134 5.40 -3.51 -35.04
CA ASP A 134 6.69 -3.85 -34.44
C ASP A 134 6.80 -3.42 -32.96
N GLN A 135 5.81 -2.70 -32.42
CA GLN A 135 5.73 -2.30 -30.99
C GLN A 135 4.31 -2.45 -30.42
N ARG A 136 3.76 -3.66 -30.42
CA ARG A 136 2.42 -3.95 -29.87
C ARG A 136 2.41 -4.08 -28.33
N THR A 137 2.81 -3.03 -27.62
CA THR A 137 2.74 -2.97 -26.15
C THR A 137 1.29 -2.83 -25.68
N THR A 138 0.61 -3.97 -25.51
CA THR A 138 -0.79 -4.01 -25.06
C THR A 138 -0.84 -3.88 -23.54
N LEU A 139 -1.27 -2.72 -23.03
CA LEU A 139 -1.36 -2.47 -21.58
C LEU A 139 -2.39 -3.37 -20.88
N TYR A 140 -3.56 -3.53 -21.50
CA TYR A 140 -4.64 -4.40 -21.05
C TYR A 140 -5.57 -4.74 -22.21
N THR A 141 -6.31 -5.84 -22.08
CA THR A 141 -7.23 -6.34 -23.10
C THR A 141 -8.68 -5.94 -22.81
N GLU A 142 -9.58 -6.14 -23.80
CA GLU A 142 -11.03 -5.98 -23.57
C GLU A 142 -11.55 -6.96 -22.51
N GLN A 143 -10.91 -8.13 -22.36
CA GLN A 143 -11.24 -9.12 -21.34
C GLN A 143 -10.78 -8.69 -19.94
N ASP A 144 -9.59 -8.10 -19.81
CA ASP A 144 -9.10 -7.51 -18.54
C ASP A 144 -10.06 -6.41 -18.08
N HIS A 145 -10.46 -5.50 -18.95
CA HIS A 145 -11.44 -4.46 -18.61
C HIS A 145 -12.80 -5.05 -18.19
N LEU A 146 -13.30 -6.09 -18.89
CA LEU A 146 -14.58 -6.70 -18.52
C LEU A 146 -14.54 -7.41 -17.16
N SER A 147 -13.40 -8.00 -16.75
CA SER A 147 -13.26 -8.63 -15.43
C SER A 147 -13.10 -7.63 -14.29
N THR A 148 -12.63 -6.41 -14.54
CA THR A 148 -12.48 -5.38 -13.49
C THR A 148 -13.81 -4.71 -13.13
N LEU A 149 -14.84 -4.73 -13.99
CA LEU A 149 -16.14 -4.06 -13.78
C LEU A 149 -16.90 -4.49 -12.51
N SER A 150 -16.66 -5.70 -11.98
CA SER A 150 -17.25 -6.19 -10.73
C SER A 150 -16.59 -5.60 -9.48
N HIS A 151 -15.35 -5.11 -9.58
CA HIS A 151 -14.58 -4.51 -8.49
C HIS A 151 -14.89 -3.02 -8.28
N ILE A 152 -15.58 -2.40 -9.24
CA ILE A 152 -16.00 -1.01 -9.19
C ILE A 152 -17.35 -0.93 -8.49
N GLU A 153 -17.44 -0.20 -7.39
CA GLU A 153 -18.68 0.09 -6.69
C GLU A 153 -19.31 1.38 -7.21
N ALA A 154 -20.64 1.38 -7.35
CA ALA A 154 -21.40 2.56 -7.78
C ALA A 154 -22.00 3.26 -6.55
N ILE A 155 -21.92 4.58 -6.51
CA ILE A 155 -22.44 5.41 -5.41
C ILE A 155 -23.31 6.56 -5.91
N ASP A 156 -24.18 7.04 -5.04
CA ASP A 156 -25.15 8.11 -5.30
C ASP A 156 -24.64 9.48 -4.85
N PHE A 157 -25.06 10.52 -5.59
CA PHE A 157 -24.77 11.91 -5.24
C PHE A 157 -25.35 12.30 -3.87
N ASN A 158 -24.67 13.23 -3.19
CA ASN A 158 -25.05 13.82 -1.91
C ASN A 158 -25.19 12.80 -0.74
N THR A 159 -24.71 11.57 -0.92
CA THR A 159 -24.76 10.50 0.10
C THR A 159 -23.38 10.28 0.70
N THR A 160 -23.26 10.28 2.02
CA THR A 160 -21.98 10.04 2.70
C THR A 160 -21.72 8.55 2.91
N HIS A 161 -20.79 8.00 2.15
CA HIS A 161 -20.31 6.62 2.28
C HIS A 161 -19.12 6.58 3.25
N THR A 162 -19.12 5.63 4.20
CA THR A 162 -18.01 5.48 5.17
C THR A 162 -17.31 4.15 4.95
N ILE A 163 -16.01 4.19 4.63
CA ILE A 163 -15.17 3.03 4.35
C ILE A 163 -13.85 3.19 5.11
N ASN A 164 -13.45 2.20 5.91
CA ASN A 164 -12.19 2.20 6.68
C ASN A 164 -11.95 3.46 7.56
N ASN A 165 -13.01 4.11 8.04
CA ASN A 165 -13.00 5.43 8.74
C ASN A 165 -12.73 6.67 7.86
N ILE A 166 -12.67 6.50 6.53
CA ILE A 166 -12.72 7.59 5.53
C ILE A 166 -14.20 7.81 5.18
N ARG A 167 -14.68 9.06 5.25
CA ARG A 167 -16.02 9.42 4.76
C ARG A 167 -15.92 10.11 3.41
N ILE A 168 -16.72 9.69 2.44
CA ILE A 168 -16.72 10.19 1.06
C ILE A 168 -18.14 10.63 0.71
N THR A 169 -18.30 11.85 0.19
CA THR A 169 -19.59 12.37 -0.30
C THR A 169 -19.37 12.95 -1.70
N PRO A 170 -19.93 12.35 -2.76
CA PRO A 170 -19.83 12.88 -4.12
C PRO A 170 -20.88 13.97 -4.36
N PHE A 171 -20.47 15.09 -4.94
CA PHE A 171 -21.32 16.20 -5.39
C PHE A 171 -21.25 16.33 -6.92
N PRO A 172 -22.32 16.76 -7.61
CA PRO A 172 -22.28 16.96 -9.07
C PRO A 172 -21.21 17.97 -9.48
N ALA A 173 -20.36 17.61 -10.44
CA ALA A 173 -19.31 18.48 -10.99
C ALA A 173 -19.74 19.25 -12.26
N GLY A 174 -20.93 19.00 -12.80
CA GLY A 174 -21.25 19.40 -14.16
C GLY A 174 -20.34 18.66 -15.14
N HIS A 175 -19.63 19.36 -16.01
CA HIS A 175 -18.60 18.85 -16.94
C HIS A 175 -19.07 17.74 -17.91
N VAL A 176 -19.36 16.53 -17.43
CA VAL A 176 -20.01 15.44 -18.16
C VAL A 176 -21.00 14.66 -17.30
N LEU A 177 -21.93 13.94 -17.94
CA LEU A 177 -22.95 13.14 -17.23
C LEU A 177 -22.34 12.15 -16.22
N GLY A 178 -22.55 12.43 -14.94
CA GLY A 178 -22.07 11.59 -13.83
C GLY A 178 -20.75 12.05 -13.20
N ALA A 179 -20.13 13.14 -13.66
CA ALA A 179 -18.93 13.67 -13.04
C ALA A 179 -19.18 14.12 -11.60
N ALA A 180 -18.24 13.81 -10.71
CA ALA A 180 -18.35 14.05 -9.28
C ALA A 180 -17.13 14.75 -8.69
N MET A 181 -17.40 15.80 -7.90
CA MET A 181 -16.48 16.35 -6.93
C MET A 181 -16.59 15.52 -5.65
N PHE A 182 -15.48 15.05 -5.09
CA PHE A 182 -15.46 14.24 -3.88
C PHE A 182 -15.07 15.04 -2.65
N LEU A 183 -16.00 15.17 -1.70
CA LEU A 183 -15.68 15.60 -0.35
C LEU A 183 -15.23 14.39 0.47
N ILE A 184 -13.96 14.39 0.87
CA ILE A 184 -13.28 13.32 1.61
C ILE A 184 -12.99 13.85 3.02
N SER A 185 -13.43 13.13 4.05
CA SER A 185 -13.26 13.53 5.44
C SER A 185 -12.56 12.42 6.23
N ILE A 186 -11.34 12.70 6.71
CA ILE A 186 -10.46 11.79 7.44
C ILE A 186 -10.06 12.46 8.75
N ALA A 187 -10.36 11.82 9.88
CA ALA A 187 -10.06 12.34 11.23
C ALA A 187 -10.52 13.79 11.54
N GLY A 188 -11.47 14.32 10.77
CA GLY A 188 -11.98 15.70 10.91
C GLY A 188 -11.46 16.68 9.84
N LEU A 189 -10.36 16.35 9.16
CA LEU A 189 -9.84 17.11 8.01
C LEU A 189 -10.74 16.89 6.79
N ASN A 190 -11.23 17.97 6.18
CA ASN A 190 -12.11 17.91 5.01
C ASN A 190 -11.37 18.36 3.73
N ILE A 191 -11.24 17.44 2.78
CA ILE A 191 -10.56 17.63 1.50
C ILE A 191 -11.63 17.56 0.40
N LEU A 192 -11.74 18.59 -0.44
CA LEU A 192 -12.59 18.58 -1.63
C LEU A 192 -11.72 18.38 -2.87
N PHE A 193 -11.93 17.29 -3.59
CA PHE A 193 -11.34 17.05 -4.91
C PHE A 193 -12.37 17.31 -6.00
N THR A 194 -12.10 18.20 -6.96
CA THR A 194 -13.09 18.54 -7.99
C THR A 194 -13.17 17.52 -9.13
N GLY A 195 -12.07 16.84 -9.46
CA GLY A 195 -11.87 16.33 -10.82
C GLY A 195 -11.93 17.50 -11.82
N ASP A 196 -12.45 17.25 -13.02
CA ASP A 196 -12.86 18.32 -13.92
C ASP A 196 -14.31 18.75 -13.63
N TYR A 197 -14.58 20.06 -13.64
CA TYR A 197 -15.86 20.62 -13.24
C TYR A 197 -16.25 21.86 -14.07
N SER A 198 -17.55 22.15 -14.15
CA SER A 198 -18.07 23.33 -14.84
C SER A 198 -19.08 24.08 -13.99
N ARG A 199 -19.02 25.42 -14.02
CA ARG A 199 -19.99 26.29 -13.35
C ARG A 199 -21.01 26.93 -14.29
N GLU A 200 -20.78 26.87 -15.60
CA GLU A 200 -21.77 27.27 -16.59
C GLU A 200 -22.90 26.22 -16.67
N GLU A 201 -24.16 26.67 -16.58
CA GLU A 201 -25.32 25.83 -16.89
C GLU A 201 -25.36 25.57 -18.40
N ASP A 202 -25.40 24.28 -18.79
CA ASP A 202 -25.58 23.88 -20.19
C ASP A 202 -26.98 23.30 -20.46
N ARG A 203 -27.26 22.85 -21.68
CA ARG A 203 -28.61 22.42 -22.05
C ARG A 203 -29.02 21.12 -21.35
N HIS A 204 -28.10 20.36 -20.75
CA HIS A 204 -28.37 19.03 -20.18
C HIS A 204 -27.79 18.72 -18.79
N LEU A 205 -26.67 19.33 -18.39
CA LEU A 205 -25.99 19.10 -17.12
C LEU A 205 -26.36 20.15 -16.07
N ILE A 206 -26.12 19.79 -14.81
CA ILE A 206 -26.26 20.66 -13.65
C ILE A 206 -24.88 21.29 -13.38
N SER A 207 -24.82 22.60 -13.15
CA SER A 207 -23.58 23.28 -12.76
C SER A 207 -23.04 22.80 -11.40
N ALA A 208 -21.72 22.80 -11.22
CA ALA A 208 -21.09 22.54 -9.93
C ALA A 208 -21.44 23.61 -8.87
N GLU A 209 -21.73 23.16 -7.65
CA GLU A 209 -21.96 24.01 -6.47
C GLU A 209 -20.98 23.65 -5.34
N ALA A 210 -20.59 24.63 -4.52
CA ALA A 210 -19.78 24.35 -3.33
C ALA A 210 -20.59 23.56 -2.27
N PRO A 211 -19.99 22.60 -1.54
CA PRO A 211 -20.67 21.87 -0.48
C PRO A 211 -21.24 22.76 0.64
N LYS A 212 -22.56 22.84 0.75
CA LYS A 212 -23.25 23.73 1.69
C LYS A 212 -23.13 23.22 3.13
N GLY A 213 -22.78 24.11 4.05
CA GLY A 213 -22.71 23.82 5.49
C GLY A 213 -21.48 23.02 5.95
N VAL A 214 -20.48 22.83 5.08
CA VAL A 214 -19.23 22.13 5.41
C VAL A 214 -18.05 23.07 5.22
N LYS A 215 -17.18 23.19 6.22
CA LYS A 215 -15.88 23.83 6.07
C LYS A 215 -14.93 22.87 5.34
N VAL A 216 -14.40 23.31 4.20
CA VAL A 216 -13.32 22.61 3.48
C VAL A 216 -11.97 23.17 3.96
N ASP A 217 -11.04 22.27 4.29
CA ASP A 217 -9.69 22.63 4.74
C ASP A 217 -8.68 22.60 3.59
N VAL A 218 -8.88 21.69 2.63
CA VAL A 218 -8.04 21.53 1.43
C VAL A 218 -8.92 21.42 0.19
N LEU A 219 -8.65 22.24 -0.82
CA LEU A 219 -9.26 22.14 -2.14
C LEU A 219 -8.22 21.65 -3.15
N ILE A 220 -8.45 20.50 -3.77
CA ILE A 220 -7.67 19.98 -4.91
C ILE A 220 -8.52 20.25 -6.15
N THR A 221 -8.08 21.16 -7.02
CA THR A 221 -8.87 21.67 -8.15
C THR A 221 -8.11 21.65 -9.47
N GLU A 222 -8.83 21.43 -10.57
CA GLU A 222 -8.28 21.56 -11.92
C GLU A 222 -7.80 22.99 -12.23
N SER A 223 -6.98 23.12 -13.27
CA SER A 223 -6.43 24.40 -13.73
C SER A 223 -6.30 24.49 -15.26
N THR A 224 -7.09 23.71 -16.00
CA THR A 224 -7.05 23.53 -17.46
C THR A 224 -6.93 24.84 -18.25
N PHE A 225 -7.76 25.83 -17.94
CA PHE A 225 -7.76 27.14 -18.60
C PHE A 225 -6.89 28.22 -17.92
N GLY A 226 -6.33 27.93 -16.75
CA GLY A 226 -5.50 28.83 -15.96
C GLY A 226 -6.20 30.14 -15.61
N VAL A 227 -5.80 31.23 -16.28
CA VAL A 227 -6.38 32.58 -16.13
C VAL A 227 -7.17 33.04 -17.36
N SER A 228 -7.36 32.17 -18.34
CA SER A 228 -8.14 32.46 -19.56
C SER A 228 -9.63 32.56 -19.25
N SER A 229 -10.34 33.48 -19.90
CA SER A 229 -11.80 33.61 -19.77
C SER A 229 -12.50 33.29 -21.09
N ASN A 230 -13.66 32.64 -21.02
CA ASN A 230 -14.49 32.37 -22.19
C ASN A 230 -15.44 33.56 -22.48
N PRO A 231 -15.74 33.86 -23.76
CA PRO A 231 -16.83 34.76 -24.10
C PRO A 231 -18.18 34.24 -23.57
N PRO A 232 -19.17 35.13 -23.32
CA PRO A 232 -20.51 34.74 -22.90
C PRO A 232 -21.10 33.66 -23.80
N ARG A 233 -21.81 32.70 -23.18
CA ARG A 233 -22.33 31.52 -23.86
C ARG A 233 -23.09 31.79 -25.16
N LEU A 234 -23.97 32.79 -25.15
CA LEU A 234 -24.77 33.18 -26.32
C LEU A 234 -23.91 33.68 -27.49
N GLU A 235 -22.79 34.34 -27.20
CA GLU A 235 -21.82 34.78 -28.20
C GLU A 235 -21.04 33.59 -28.77
N ARG A 236 -20.70 32.59 -27.95
CA ARG A 236 -20.08 31.35 -28.41
C ARG A 236 -21.02 30.49 -29.27
N GLU A 237 -22.29 30.36 -28.88
CA GLU A 237 -23.33 29.71 -29.70
C GLU A 237 -23.52 30.47 -31.04
N ALA A 238 -23.56 31.80 -31.03
CA ALA A 238 -23.64 32.60 -32.26
C ALA A 238 -22.39 32.47 -33.15
N ALA A 239 -21.19 32.45 -32.56
CA ALA A 239 -19.93 32.28 -33.27
C ALA A 239 -19.83 30.89 -33.93
N LEU A 240 -20.25 29.83 -33.22
CA LEU A 240 -20.31 28.47 -33.74
C LEU A 240 -21.20 28.39 -34.98
N ILE A 241 -22.42 28.89 -34.86
CA ILE A 241 -23.37 28.95 -35.98
C ILE A 241 -22.84 29.78 -37.15
N LYS A 242 -22.16 30.90 -36.88
CA LYS A 242 -21.56 31.75 -37.91
C LYS A 242 -20.44 31.04 -38.68
N SER A 243 -19.57 30.30 -38.00
CA SER A 243 -18.53 29.48 -38.66
C SER A 243 -19.17 28.38 -39.51
N ILE A 244 -20.10 27.60 -38.93
CA ILE A 244 -20.82 26.53 -39.62
C ILE A 244 -21.52 27.05 -40.88
N THR A 245 -22.32 28.11 -40.77
CA THR A 245 -23.06 28.68 -41.91
C THR A 245 -22.12 29.26 -42.96
N SER A 246 -20.99 29.88 -42.58
CA SER A 246 -19.96 30.34 -43.51
C SER A 246 -19.36 29.21 -44.37
N ILE A 247 -19.06 28.07 -43.75
CA ILE A 247 -18.52 26.87 -44.43
C ILE A 247 -19.59 26.25 -45.35
N LEU A 248 -20.84 26.16 -44.90
CA LEU A 248 -21.94 25.59 -45.68
C LEU A 248 -22.31 26.48 -46.89
N ASN A 249 -22.31 27.81 -46.74
CA ASN A 249 -22.63 28.75 -47.81
C ASN A 249 -21.64 28.71 -48.97
N ARG A 250 -20.36 28.36 -48.72
CA ARG A 250 -19.35 28.12 -49.77
C ARG A 250 -19.37 26.69 -50.33
N GLY A 251 -20.38 25.89 -50.00
CA GLY A 251 -20.53 24.50 -50.45
C GLY A 251 -19.50 23.55 -49.83
N GLY A 252 -19.02 23.86 -48.63
CA GLY A 252 -18.06 23.08 -47.87
C GLY A 252 -18.70 22.08 -46.90
N ARG A 253 -17.83 21.29 -46.28
CA ARG A 253 -18.16 20.36 -45.19
C ARG A 253 -17.55 20.86 -43.89
N VAL A 254 -18.32 20.76 -42.81
CA VAL A 254 -17.86 21.10 -41.46
C VAL A 254 -17.47 19.82 -40.73
N LEU A 255 -16.20 19.72 -40.31
CA LEU A 255 -15.75 18.70 -39.37
C LEU A 255 -15.71 19.29 -37.96
N MET A 256 -16.44 18.68 -37.04
CA MET A 256 -16.42 19.00 -35.61
C MET A 256 -15.85 17.77 -34.87
N PRO A 257 -14.53 17.70 -34.64
CA PRO A 257 -13.95 16.61 -33.87
C PRO A 257 -14.36 16.77 -32.41
N VAL A 258 -15.02 15.74 -31.88
CA VAL A 258 -15.58 15.71 -30.52
C VAL A 258 -15.32 14.35 -29.89
N PHE A 259 -15.15 14.27 -28.57
CA PHE A 259 -15.30 12.97 -27.92
C PHE A 259 -16.73 12.48 -28.10
N ALA A 260 -16.92 11.17 -28.24
CA ALA A 260 -18.24 10.61 -28.48
C ALA A 260 -19.24 10.94 -27.33
N LEU A 261 -18.74 11.28 -26.14
CA LEU A 261 -19.52 11.53 -24.94
C LEU A 261 -19.11 12.81 -24.23
N GLY A 262 -20.04 13.39 -23.48
CA GLY A 262 -19.90 14.70 -22.90
C GLY A 262 -20.28 15.76 -23.92
N ARG A 263 -19.30 16.54 -24.40
CA ARG A 263 -19.57 17.74 -25.19
C ARG A 263 -20.28 17.49 -26.53
N ALA A 264 -20.18 16.30 -27.11
CA ALA A 264 -20.95 15.96 -28.31
C ALA A 264 -22.47 16.11 -28.09
N GLN A 265 -23.00 15.68 -26.94
CA GLN A 265 -24.45 15.72 -26.68
C GLN A 265 -24.99 17.16 -26.63
N GLU A 266 -24.22 18.05 -26.02
CA GLU A 266 -24.54 19.47 -25.95
C GLU A 266 -24.53 20.15 -27.32
N LEU A 267 -23.51 19.87 -28.14
CA LEU A 267 -23.41 20.40 -29.51
C LEU A 267 -24.55 19.87 -30.40
N LEU A 268 -24.97 18.62 -30.22
CA LEU A 268 -26.13 18.07 -30.92
C LEU A 268 -27.44 18.76 -30.50
N LEU A 269 -27.62 19.10 -29.22
CA LEU A 269 -28.77 19.88 -28.74
C LEU A 269 -28.77 21.31 -29.31
N ILE A 270 -27.60 21.97 -29.42
CA ILE A 270 -27.46 23.28 -30.07
C ILE A 270 -27.87 23.21 -31.54
N LEU A 271 -27.36 22.21 -32.28
CA LEU A 271 -27.59 22.08 -33.72
C LEU A 271 -29.02 21.65 -34.06
N ASP A 272 -29.61 20.69 -33.34
CA ASP A 272 -31.00 20.24 -33.58
C ASP A 272 -32.01 21.36 -33.32
N GLU A 273 -31.80 22.15 -32.26
CA GLU A 273 -32.63 23.33 -31.99
C GLU A 273 -32.43 24.41 -33.06
N TYR A 274 -31.19 24.70 -33.46
CA TYR A 274 -30.94 25.70 -34.49
C TYR A 274 -31.54 25.31 -35.85
N TRP A 275 -31.38 24.07 -36.30
CA TRP A 275 -32.00 23.56 -37.53
C TRP A 275 -33.53 23.58 -37.46
N SER A 276 -34.12 23.34 -36.28
CA SER A 276 -35.58 23.42 -36.10
C SER A 276 -36.15 24.81 -36.41
N ARG A 277 -35.35 25.87 -36.17
CA ARG A 277 -35.72 27.27 -36.38
C ARG A 277 -35.39 27.82 -37.77
N HIS A 278 -34.63 27.09 -38.59
CA HIS A 278 -34.07 27.57 -39.88
C HIS A 278 -34.37 26.61 -41.04
N PRO A 279 -35.55 26.70 -41.68
CA PRO A 279 -36.00 25.80 -42.75
C PRO A 279 -35.05 25.69 -43.95
N GLU A 280 -34.28 26.73 -44.23
CA GLU A 280 -33.26 26.77 -45.28
C GLU A 280 -32.11 25.78 -45.03
N LEU A 281 -31.76 25.54 -43.76
CA LEU A 281 -30.69 24.61 -43.37
C LEU A 281 -31.18 23.16 -43.24
N GLN A 282 -32.49 22.91 -43.10
CA GLN A 282 -33.05 21.57 -42.89
C GLN A 282 -32.77 20.58 -44.05
N LYS A 283 -32.38 21.08 -45.22
CA LYS A 283 -31.93 20.28 -46.37
C LYS A 283 -30.48 19.77 -46.21
N ILE A 284 -29.69 20.42 -45.37
CA ILE A 284 -28.29 20.10 -45.09
C ILE A 284 -28.25 19.10 -43.93
N PRO A 285 -27.72 17.88 -44.11
CA PRO A 285 -27.70 16.87 -43.06
C PRO A 285 -26.65 17.19 -41.99
N ILE A 286 -27.03 17.01 -40.73
CA ILE A 286 -26.10 16.86 -39.60
C ILE A 286 -25.86 15.37 -39.41
N TYR A 287 -24.60 14.97 -39.33
CA TYR A 287 -24.18 13.60 -39.08
C TYR A 287 -23.42 13.51 -37.75
N TYR A 288 -23.69 12.43 -37.02
CA TYR A 288 -22.95 12.07 -35.82
C TYR A 288 -22.41 10.65 -35.97
N ILE A 289 -21.09 10.52 -35.97
CA ILE A 289 -20.37 9.26 -36.21
C ILE A 289 -19.45 8.93 -35.03
N GLY A 290 -19.61 7.72 -34.51
CA GLY A 290 -18.79 7.17 -33.42
C GLY A 290 -19.24 5.77 -33.05
N ASN A 291 -18.29 4.86 -32.83
CA ASN A 291 -18.56 3.43 -32.58
C ASN A 291 -19.51 3.19 -31.39
N ILE A 292 -19.34 3.97 -30.32
CA ILE A 292 -20.10 3.86 -29.08
C ILE A 292 -21.32 4.77 -29.01
N ALA A 293 -21.47 5.72 -29.94
CA ALA A 293 -22.52 6.75 -29.96
C ALA A 293 -23.90 6.19 -29.58
N ARG A 294 -24.38 5.20 -30.34
CA ARG A 294 -25.69 4.57 -30.13
C ARG A 294 -25.84 3.91 -28.75
N ARG A 295 -24.82 3.21 -28.27
CA ARG A 295 -24.87 2.51 -26.98
C ARG A 295 -24.95 3.50 -25.83
N CYS A 296 -24.24 4.62 -25.95
CA CYS A 296 -24.16 5.60 -24.89
C CYS A 296 -25.33 6.59 -24.91
N MET A 297 -26.03 6.77 -26.04
CA MET A 297 -27.34 7.46 -26.04
C MET A 297 -28.36 6.74 -25.15
N VAL A 298 -28.37 5.41 -25.11
CA VAL A 298 -29.21 4.63 -24.19
C VAL A 298 -28.86 4.95 -22.72
N VAL A 299 -27.57 5.14 -22.41
CA VAL A 299 -27.11 5.53 -21.07
C VAL A 299 -27.59 6.94 -20.72
N TYR A 300 -27.46 7.90 -21.65
CA TYR A 300 -27.99 9.27 -21.49
C TYR A 300 -29.53 9.30 -21.34
N GLN A 301 -30.27 8.42 -22.03
CA GLN A 301 -31.72 8.24 -21.83
C GLN A 301 -32.04 7.67 -20.44
N THR A 302 -31.20 6.77 -19.92
CA THR A 302 -31.42 6.09 -18.63
C THR A 302 -31.21 7.04 -17.45
N TYR A 303 -30.21 7.92 -17.53
CA TYR A 303 -29.84 8.84 -16.44
C TYR A 303 -30.43 10.26 -16.55
N ILE A 304 -31.58 10.42 -17.24
CA ILE A 304 -32.33 11.70 -17.30
C ILE A 304 -32.64 12.28 -15.90
N GLY A 305 -32.80 11.42 -14.87
CA GLY A 305 -33.00 11.87 -13.50
C GLY A 305 -31.85 12.71 -12.92
N ALA A 306 -30.61 12.48 -13.38
CA ALA A 306 -29.40 13.19 -12.94
C ALA A 306 -29.06 14.44 -13.79
N MET A 307 -29.89 14.75 -14.79
CA MET A 307 -29.75 15.92 -15.67
C MET A 307 -30.48 17.14 -15.09
N ASN A 308 -30.33 18.30 -15.73
CA ASN A 308 -31.02 19.52 -15.31
C ASN A 308 -32.52 19.53 -15.64
N GLU A 309 -33.25 20.53 -15.13
CA GLU A 309 -34.70 20.64 -15.35
C GLU A 309 -35.08 20.94 -16.80
N ASN A 310 -34.17 21.49 -17.62
CA ASN A 310 -34.43 21.70 -19.04
C ASN A 310 -34.63 20.35 -19.77
N ILE A 311 -33.75 19.37 -19.55
CA ILE A 311 -33.91 18.04 -20.13
C ILE A 311 -35.10 17.28 -19.56
N LYS A 312 -35.35 17.36 -18.24
CA LYS A 312 -36.55 16.72 -17.66
C LYS A 312 -37.84 17.31 -18.22
N ARG A 313 -37.89 18.63 -18.47
CA ARG A 313 -39.00 19.29 -19.18
C ARG A 313 -39.10 18.82 -20.63
N LEU A 314 -38.01 18.78 -21.38
CA LEU A 314 -38.00 18.33 -22.77
C LEU A 314 -38.43 16.86 -22.89
N PHE A 315 -38.01 15.99 -21.96
CA PHE A 315 -38.45 14.60 -21.88
C PHE A 315 -39.96 14.51 -21.64
N ARG A 316 -40.50 15.22 -20.64
CA ARG A 316 -41.96 15.29 -20.39
C ARG A 316 -42.74 15.77 -21.63
N GLN A 317 -42.22 16.78 -22.34
CA GLN A 317 -42.83 17.29 -23.57
C GLN A 317 -42.80 16.25 -24.70
N ARG A 318 -41.64 15.65 -25.00
CA ARG A 318 -41.48 14.65 -26.06
C ARG A 318 -42.35 13.41 -25.82
N MET A 319 -42.46 12.96 -24.57
CA MET A 319 -43.35 11.88 -24.17
C MET A 319 -44.83 12.24 -24.45
N ALA A 320 -45.28 13.43 -24.04
CA ALA A 320 -46.64 13.89 -24.31
C ALA A 320 -46.94 14.06 -25.83
N GLU A 321 -45.97 14.53 -26.62
CA GLU A 321 -46.07 14.62 -28.08
C GLU A 321 -46.26 13.22 -28.72
N ALA A 322 -45.56 12.20 -28.22
CA ALA A 322 -45.66 10.82 -28.72
C ALA A 322 -46.93 10.10 -28.24
N GLU A 323 -47.39 10.36 -27.01
CA GLU A 323 -48.69 9.86 -26.53
C GLU A 323 -49.84 10.47 -27.35
N ALA A 324 -49.77 11.76 -27.69
CA ALA A 324 -50.76 12.45 -28.49
C ALA A 324 -50.76 12.03 -29.97
N SER A 325 -49.62 11.64 -30.54
CA SER A 325 -49.55 11.13 -31.92
C SER A 325 -50.06 9.69 -32.06
N GLY A 326 -50.14 8.94 -30.95
CA GLY A 326 -50.53 7.53 -30.92
C GLY A 326 -49.49 6.55 -31.47
N ASP A 327 -48.33 7.05 -31.93
CA ASP A 327 -47.29 6.23 -32.55
C ASP A 327 -46.33 5.64 -31.49
N LYS A 328 -46.66 4.42 -31.06
CA LYS A 328 -45.84 3.64 -30.12
C LYS A 328 -44.50 3.15 -30.69
N SER A 329 -44.17 3.45 -31.96
CA SER A 329 -42.90 3.05 -32.57
C SER A 329 -41.78 4.10 -32.41
N ILE A 330 -42.14 5.34 -32.03
CA ILE A 330 -41.19 6.44 -31.86
C ILE A 330 -40.56 6.37 -30.46
N SER A 331 -39.23 6.26 -30.40
CA SER A 331 -38.49 6.60 -29.18
C SER A 331 -38.71 8.08 -28.90
N ALA A 332 -39.32 8.37 -27.75
CA ALA A 332 -39.75 9.71 -27.37
C ALA A 332 -38.82 10.26 -26.28
N GLY A 333 -37.76 10.95 -26.68
CA GLY A 333 -36.78 11.50 -25.75
C GLY A 333 -36.11 12.79 -26.21
N PRO A 334 -35.37 13.44 -25.29
CA PRO A 334 -34.54 14.61 -25.60
C PRO A 334 -33.37 14.27 -26.54
N TRP A 335 -32.96 12.99 -26.60
CA TRP A 335 -31.87 12.48 -27.41
C TRP A 335 -32.31 11.96 -28.79
N ASP A 336 -33.62 11.95 -29.05
CA ASP A 336 -34.20 11.58 -30.34
C ASP A 336 -34.24 12.81 -31.27
N PHE A 337 -33.07 13.20 -31.76
CA PHE A 337 -32.86 14.38 -32.60
C PHE A 337 -33.66 14.32 -33.91
N ARG A 338 -34.19 15.46 -34.37
CA ARG A 338 -35.02 15.57 -35.58
C ARG A 338 -34.18 15.75 -36.85
N PHE A 339 -33.03 16.41 -36.76
CA PHE A 339 -32.18 16.79 -37.89
C PHE A 339 -30.80 16.10 -37.90
N VAL A 340 -30.45 15.39 -36.82
CA VAL A 340 -29.19 14.64 -36.69
C VAL A 340 -29.36 13.19 -37.13
N ARG A 341 -28.47 12.71 -38.00
CA ARG A 341 -28.43 11.33 -38.48
C ARG A 341 -27.23 10.59 -37.89
N SER A 342 -27.48 9.46 -37.23
CA SER A 342 -26.40 8.58 -36.73
C SER A 342 -25.80 7.75 -37.86
N VAL A 343 -24.50 7.87 -38.10
CA VAL A 343 -23.74 7.08 -39.09
C VAL A 343 -22.96 5.97 -38.36
N ARG A 344 -22.97 4.75 -38.93
CA ARG A 344 -22.30 3.57 -38.33
C ARG A 344 -20.86 3.35 -38.77
N SER A 345 -20.52 3.70 -40.01
CA SER A 345 -19.19 3.54 -40.62
C SER A 345 -19.04 4.61 -41.70
N ILE A 346 -17.81 5.10 -41.87
CA ILE A 346 -17.43 6.02 -42.95
C ILE A 346 -17.62 5.42 -44.34
N GLU A 347 -17.62 4.09 -44.47
CA GLU A 347 -17.84 3.36 -45.74
C GLU A 347 -19.29 3.47 -46.22
N ARG A 348 -20.22 3.79 -45.30
CA ARG A 348 -21.66 3.96 -45.59
C ARG A 348 -22.07 5.43 -45.65
N PHE A 349 -21.10 6.33 -45.72
CA PHE A 349 -21.31 7.76 -45.80
C PHE A 349 -21.04 8.22 -47.24
N ASP A 350 -22.11 8.52 -47.97
CA ASP A 350 -22.02 9.12 -49.29
C ASP A 350 -21.59 10.58 -49.14
N ASP A 351 -20.33 10.87 -49.50
CA ASP A 351 -19.69 12.17 -49.25
C ASP A 351 -20.10 13.26 -50.26
N VAL A 352 -21.41 13.50 -50.38
CA VAL A 352 -22.04 14.35 -51.40
C VAL A 352 -22.64 15.61 -50.78
N GLY A 353 -22.28 16.78 -51.34
CA GLY A 353 -22.80 18.08 -50.92
C GLY A 353 -22.10 18.65 -49.68
N GLY A 354 -22.72 19.69 -49.09
CA GLY A 354 -22.32 20.23 -47.80
C GLY A 354 -23.01 19.48 -46.66
N CYS A 355 -22.32 19.31 -45.54
CA CYS A 355 -22.83 18.64 -44.34
C CYS A 355 -22.11 19.15 -43.09
N VAL A 356 -22.69 18.87 -41.92
CA VAL A 356 -22.05 19.04 -40.61
C VAL A 356 -21.77 17.67 -40.03
N MET A 357 -20.53 17.38 -39.63
CA MET A 357 -20.08 16.06 -39.21
C MET A 357 -19.41 16.12 -37.84
N LEU A 358 -20.07 15.58 -36.83
CA LEU A 358 -19.52 15.37 -35.49
C LEU A 358 -18.89 13.98 -35.42
N ALA A 359 -17.56 13.92 -35.25
CA ALA A 359 -16.79 12.69 -35.33
C ALA A 359 -15.82 12.52 -34.17
N SER A 360 -15.69 11.28 -33.67
CA SER A 360 -14.72 10.92 -32.63
C SER A 360 -13.39 10.39 -33.17
N PRO A 361 -12.26 10.57 -32.46
CA PRO A 361 -12.07 11.29 -31.19
C PRO A 361 -11.89 12.82 -31.35
N GLY A 362 -11.99 13.57 -30.24
CA GLY A 362 -11.89 15.03 -30.24
C GLY A 362 -10.51 15.60 -30.59
N MET A 363 -9.42 14.92 -30.21
CA MET A 363 -8.05 15.41 -30.38
C MET A 363 -7.37 14.96 -31.69
N LEU A 364 -8.14 14.43 -32.66
CA LEU A 364 -7.69 14.10 -34.03
C LEU A 364 -6.48 13.14 -34.15
N GLN A 365 -6.12 12.40 -33.11
CA GLN A 365 -4.95 11.50 -33.14
C GLN A 365 -5.11 10.36 -34.15
N THR A 366 -6.19 9.58 -34.02
CA THR A 366 -6.48 8.40 -34.85
C THR A 366 -8.00 8.28 -35.09
N GLY A 367 -8.46 7.22 -35.76
CA GLY A 367 -9.89 6.94 -35.92
C GLY A 367 -10.63 7.87 -36.89
N THR A 368 -11.96 7.91 -36.78
CA THR A 368 -12.84 8.48 -37.83
C THR A 368 -12.69 9.99 -38.01
N SER A 369 -12.50 10.76 -36.93
CA SER A 369 -12.27 12.21 -37.06
C SER A 369 -10.95 12.53 -37.77
N ARG A 370 -9.89 11.75 -37.51
CA ARG A 370 -8.60 11.86 -38.21
C ARG A 370 -8.72 11.45 -39.68
N GLU A 371 -9.42 10.36 -39.97
CA GLU A 371 -9.66 9.92 -41.35
C GLU A 371 -10.46 10.97 -42.16
N LEU A 372 -11.49 11.57 -41.56
CA LEU A 372 -12.24 12.67 -42.16
C LEU A 372 -11.38 13.92 -42.36
N LEU A 373 -10.53 14.27 -41.39
CA LEU A 373 -9.56 15.36 -41.53
C LEU A 373 -8.64 15.15 -42.74
N GLU A 374 -8.03 13.97 -42.85
CA GLU A 374 -7.12 13.64 -43.97
C GLU A 374 -7.83 13.73 -45.34
N ARG A 375 -9.09 13.29 -45.42
CA ARG A 375 -9.92 13.40 -46.64
C ARG A 375 -10.32 14.84 -46.98
N TRP A 376 -10.59 15.67 -45.97
CA TRP A 376 -11.25 16.97 -46.17
C TRP A 376 -10.31 18.18 -46.08
N ALA A 377 -9.16 18.06 -45.43
CA ALA A 377 -8.18 19.15 -45.29
C ALA A 377 -7.69 19.74 -46.63
N PRO A 378 -7.49 18.97 -47.72
CA PRO A 378 -7.02 19.52 -49.01
C PRO A 378 -7.97 20.48 -49.74
N ASN A 379 -9.22 20.63 -49.30
CA ASN A 379 -10.23 21.44 -49.98
C ASN A 379 -10.56 22.69 -49.16
N GLU A 380 -10.24 23.86 -49.72
CA GLU A 380 -10.46 25.19 -49.13
C GLU A 380 -11.92 25.51 -48.77
N ARG A 381 -12.88 24.86 -49.44
CA ARG A 381 -14.30 25.04 -49.10
C ARG A 381 -14.64 24.43 -47.75
N ASN A 382 -13.97 23.36 -47.33
CA ASN A 382 -14.24 22.70 -46.05
C ASN A 382 -13.75 23.54 -44.85
N GLY A 383 -14.15 23.15 -43.64
CA GLY A 383 -13.65 23.75 -42.39
C GLY A 383 -13.65 22.75 -41.24
N VAL A 384 -12.74 22.94 -40.30
CA VAL A 384 -12.63 22.19 -39.05
C VAL A 384 -12.91 23.15 -37.89
N ILE A 385 -13.82 22.80 -36.99
CA ILE A 385 -14.15 23.62 -35.81
C ILE A 385 -13.79 22.84 -34.55
N MET A 386 -12.70 23.24 -33.91
CA MET A 386 -12.27 22.68 -32.63
C MET A 386 -13.16 23.24 -31.51
N THR A 387 -13.83 22.35 -30.76
CA THR A 387 -14.82 22.73 -29.73
C THR A 387 -14.47 22.26 -28.32
N GLY A 388 -13.43 21.44 -28.15
CA GLY A 388 -12.93 20.99 -26.85
C GLY A 388 -11.47 21.38 -26.65
N TYR A 389 -10.99 21.31 -25.40
CA TYR A 389 -9.58 21.50 -25.08
C TYR A 389 -8.72 20.45 -25.80
N SER A 390 -7.61 20.87 -26.39
CA SER A 390 -6.66 19.99 -27.07
C SER A 390 -5.32 19.99 -26.34
N VAL A 391 -4.92 18.82 -25.84
CA VAL A 391 -3.66 18.61 -25.11
C VAL A 391 -2.47 18.80 -26.05
N GLU A 392 -1.37 19.35 -25.52
CA GLU A 392 -0.11 19.52 -26.26
C GLU A 392 0.43 18.17 -26.78
N GLY A 393 1.03 18.20 -27.97
CA GLY A 393 1.46 16.98 -28.68
C GLY A 393 0.34 16.21 -29.39
N THR A 394 -0.90 16.70 -29.39
CA THR A 394 -1.99 16.12 -30.19
C THR A 394 -2.18 16.83 -31.54
N MET A 395 -2.69 16.11 -32.55
CA MET A 395 -3.08 16.71 -33.83
C MET A 395 -4.14 17.81 -33.65
N GLY A 396 -5.05 17.66 -32.68
CA GLY A 396 -6.03 18.68 -32.31
C GLY A 396 -5.40 19.99 -31.85
N LYS A 397 -4.24 19.94 -31.19
CA LYS A 397 -3.48 21.15 -30.82
C LYS A 397 -2.60 21.65 -31.97
N GLN A 398 -1.98 20.75 -32.73
CA GLN A 398 -1.15 21.11 -33.87
C GLN A 398 -1.93 21.82 -34.99
N ILE A 399 -3.17 21.41 -35.28
CA ILE A 399 -3.97 21.99 -36.38
C ILE A 399 -4.38 23.45 -36.11
N LEU A 400 -4.50 23.84 -34.84
CA LEU A 400 -4.82 25.22 -34.42
C LEU A 400 -3.72 26.23 -34.77
N ASN A 401 -2.49 25.76 -34.98
CA ASN A 401 -1.37 26.59 -35.44
C ASN A 401 -1.36 26.75 -36.98
N GLU A 402 -2.44 26.36 -37.66
CA GLU A 402 -2.64 26.42 -39.12
C GLU A 402 -1.45 25.94 -39.99
N PRO A 403 -0.86 24.75 -39.74
CA PRO A 403 0.27 24.27 -40.51
C PRO A 403 -0.10 24.10 -41.99
N GLU A 404 0.82 24.43 -42.92
CA GLU A 404 0.56 24.29 -44.37
C GLU A 404 0.25 22.84 -44.78
N GLN A 405 0.82 21.87 -44.06
CA GLN A 405 0.65 20.44 -44.30
C GLN A 405 0.51 19.68 -42.98
N ILE A 406 -0.27 18.59 -43.00
CA ILE A 406 -0.47 17.68 -41.87
C ILE A 406 0.02 16.27 -42.22
N PRO A 407 0.59 15.50 -41.28
CA PRO A 407 1.03 14.13 -41.56
C PRO A 407 -0.18 13.20 -41.73
N ALA A 408 -0.15 12.32 -42.73
CA ALA A 408 -1.11 11.25 -42.88
C ALA A 408 -0.77 10.08 -41.94
N VAL A 409 -1.77 9.61 -41.20
CA VAL A 409 -1.69 8.45 -40.30
C VAL A 409 -2.62 7.33 -40.79
N MET A 410 -3.80 7.68 -41.32
CA MET A 410 -4.78 6.70 -41.78
C MET A 410 -4.59 6.35 -43.27
N SER A 411 -4.31 7.36 -44.11
CA SER A 411 -4.35 7.21 -45.58
C SER A 411 -3.24 6.32 -46.15
N GLY A 412 -2.13 6.13 -45.44
CA GLY A 412 -1.01 5.28 -45.87
C GLY A 412 -1.33 3.77 -45.97
N ARG A 413 -2.44 3.31 -45.36
CA ARG A 413 -2.80 1.87 -45.31
C ARG A 413 -3.65 1.39 -46.48
N ASN A 414 -4.33 2.29 -47.20
CA ASN A 414 -5.27 1.94 -48.28
C ASN A 414 -4.71 2.16 -49.70
N ALA A 415 -3.42 2.49 -49.84
CA ALA A 415 -2.75 2.64 -51.13
C ALA A 415 -2.47 1.27 -51.80
N VAL A 416 -3.51 0.63 -52.33
CA VAL A 416 -3.39 -0.54 -53.22
C VAL A 416 -2.91 -0.06 -54.61
N GLY A 417 -1.62 0.24 -54.70
CA GLY A 417 -0.95 0.68 -55.93
C GLY A 417 0.44 0.07 -56.06
N PRO A 418 1.02 0.01 -57.28
CA PRO A 418 2.25 -0.76 -57.56
C PRO A 418 3.53 -0.16 -56.95
N ALA A 419 3.45 0.99 -56.27
CA ALA A 419 4.59 1.72 -55.71
C ALA A 419 5.33 1.04 -54.54
N ARG A 420 4.85 -0.10 -54.03
CA ARG A 420 5.49 -0.83 -52.91
C ARG A 420 6.64 -1.76 -53.35
N ARG A 421 7.07 -1.71 -54.62
CA ARG A 421 8.19 -2.50 -55.18
C ARG A 421 9.47 -1.67 -55.40
N MET A 422 9.89 -0.86 -54.43
CA MET A 422 11.31 -0.49 -54.22
C MET A 422 11.46 0.35 -52.94
N ALA A 423 11.79 -0.31 -51.83
CA ALA A 423 12.34 0.30 -50.63
C ALA A 423 13.08 -0.79 -49.85
N THR A 424 14.35 -0.95 -50.14
CA THR A 424 15.26 -1.87 -49.44
C THR A 424 16.19 -1.08 -48.54
N GLY A 425 16.06 -1.25 -47.23
CA GLY A 425 17.02 -0.78 -46.24
C GLY A 425 16.90 0.70 -45.86
N ASP A 426 16.81 0.92 -44.55
CA ASP A 426 17.44 2.04 -43.82
C ASP A 426 17.20 3.45 -44.36
N ASP A 427 16.02 4.02 -44.07
CA ASP A 427 15.78 5.48 -44.12
C ASP A 427 14.54 5.84 -43.27
N ASP A 428 14.51 7.07 -42.74
CA ASP A 428 13.40 7.62 -41.94
C ASP A 428 12.02 7.41 -42.59
N GLU A 429 11.00 7.08 -41.79
CA GLU A 429 9.61 6.96 -42.26
C GLU A 429 9.16 8.26 -42.95
N GLN A 430 9.17 8.29 -44.29
CA GLN A 430 8.61 9.40 -45.09
C GLN A 430 7.08 9.43 -44.92
N LYS A 431 6.66 10.09 -43.83
CA LYS A 431 5.26 10.37 -43.51
C LYS A 431 4.65 11.17 -44.65
N VAL A 432 3.68 10.58 -45.33
CA VAL A 432 2.96 11.23 -46.44
C VAL A 432 2.31 12.50 -45.90
N MET A 433 2.69 13.66 -46.43
CA MET A 433 2.15 14.94 -45.98
C MET A 433 0.94 15.34 -46.85
N ILE A 434 -0.12 15.81 -46.20
CA ILE A 434 -1.38 16.23 -46.82
C ILE A 434 -1.49 17.75 -46.72
N PRO A 435 -1.72 18.48 -47.83
CA PRO A 435 -1.87 19.93 -47.80
C PRO A 435 -3.14 20.32 -47.03
N ARG A 436 -3.02 21.26 -46.10
CA ARG A 436 -4.11 21.76 -45.27
C ARG A 436 -4.60 23.09 -45.86
N ARG A 437 -5.74 23.06 -46.54
CA ARG A 437 -6.35 24.22 -47.23
C ARG A 437 -7.69 24.69 -46.66
N CYS A 438 -8.40 23.87 -45.90
CA CYS A 438 -9.68 24.20 -45.24
C CYS A 438 -9.59 25.46 -44.33
N SER A 439 -10.68 25.89 -43.70
CA SER A 439 -10.57 26.78 -42.52
C SER A 439 -10.36 25.98 -41.23
N VAL A 440 -9.74 26.57 -40.22
CA VAL A 440 -9.63 26.00 -38.86
C VAL A 440 -10.11 27.08 -37.90
N ASP A 441 -11.17 26.81 -37.15
CA ASP A 441 -11.71 27.72 -36.14
C ASP A 441 -11.63 27.06 -34.75
N GLU A 442 -11.26 27.82 -33.72
CA GLU A 442 -11.37 27.39 -32.31
C GLU A 442 -12.55 28.13 -31.64
N ILE A 443 -13.55 27.37 -31.19
CA ILE A 443 -14.72 27.91 -30.51
C ILE A 443 -14.97 27.04 -29.30
N SER A 444 -14.35 27.41 -28.17
CA SER A 444 -14.36 26.59 -26.96
C SER A 444 -15.79 26.37 -26.43
N PHE A 445 -16.20 25.12 -26.46
CA PHE A 445 -17.20 24.55 -25.57
C PHE A 445 -16.53 23.47 -24.69
N ALA A 446 -15.28 23.69 -24.26
CA ALA A 446 -14.69 22.81 -23.25
C ALA A 446 -15.53 22.93 -21.96
N ALA A 447 -15.88 21.80 -21.32
CA ALA A 447 -16.78 21.78 -20.17
C ALA A 447 -16.06 22.02 -18.84
N HIS A 448 -15.05 22.87 -18.83
CA HIS A 448 -14.23 23.19 -17.65
C HIS A 448 -14.57 24.59 -17.18
N VAL A 449 -14.23 24.89 -15.93
CA VAL A 449 -14.21 26.26 -15.44
C VAL A 449 -13.19 27.13 -16.18
N ASP A 450 -13.59 28.35 -16.51
CA ASP A 450 -12.65 29.40 -16.90
C ASP A 450 -11.93 30.02 -15.68
N GLY A 451 -10.94 30.88 -15.92
CA GLY A 451 -10.15 31.50 -14.84
C GLY A 451 -10.93 32.44 -13.91
N MET A 452 -12.10 32.94 -14.32
CA MET A 452 -13.00 33.71 -13.46
C MET A 452 -13.91 32.78 -12.65
N GLU A 453 -14.49 31.76 -13.28
CA GLU A 453 -15.33 30.75 -12.62
C GLU A 453 -14.56 29.95 -11.56
N ASN A 454 -13.35 29.51 -11.91
CA ASN A 454 -12.48 28.74 -11.01
C ASN A 454 -12.06 29.60 -9.81
N ARG A 455 -11.68 30.86 -10.05
CA ARG A 455 -11.40 31.82 -8.96
C ARG A 455 -12.61 32.01 -8.05
N ALA A 456 -13.80 32.23 -8.62
CA ALA A 456 -15.03 32.45 -7.85
C ALA A 456 -15.37 31.21 -7.00
N PHE A 457 -15.16 30.00 -7.54
CA PHE A 457 -15.32 28.75 -6.79
C PHE A 457 -14.32 28.61 -5.65
N ILE A 458 -13.04 28.90 -5.88
CA ILE A 458 -12.00 28.87 -4.84
C ILE A 458 -12.30 29.88 -3.73
N GLU A 459 -12.81 31.07 -4.07
CA GLU A 459 -13.26 32.08 -3.11
C GLU A 459 -14.52 31.66 -2.33
N GLU A 460 -15.47 30.98 -2.98
CA GLU A 460 -16.71 30.46 -2.37
C GLU A 460 -16.47 29.27 -1.43
N VAL A 461 -15.60 28.34 -1.81
CA VAL A 461 -15.19 27.18 -0.98
C VAL A 461 -14.36 27.64 0.23
N GLY A 462 -13.59 28.72 0.10
CA GLY A 462 -12.90 29.37 1.21
C GLY A 462 -11.79 28.52 1.87
N ALA A 463 -11.27 27.50 1.19
CA ALA A 463 -10.26 26.61 1.74
C ALA A 463 -8.93 27.34 2.01
N PRO A 464 -8.31 27.17 3.19
CA PRO A 464 -7.01 27.78 3.51
C PRO A 464 -5.85 27.18 2.70
N VAL A 465 -6.03 25.97 2.14
CA VAL A 465 -5.06 25.27 1.28
C VAL A 465 -5.72 24.94 -0.05
N VAL A 466 -5.05 25.29 -1.15
CA VAL A 466 -5.44 24.96 -2.52
C VAL A 466 -4.29 24.24 -3.20
N ILE A 467 -4.57 23.10 -3.83
CA ILE A 467 -3.62 22.35 -4.67
C ILE A 467 -4.17 22.40 -6.09
N LEU A 468 -3.41 23.01 -7.00
CA LEU A 468 -3.76 23.03 -8.42
C LEU A 468 -3.19 21.79 -9.10
N VAL A 469 -4.04 21.08 -9.83
CA VAL A 469 -3.73 19.92 -10.67
C VAL A 469 -4.35 20.13 -12.05
N HIS A 470 -4.15 19.17 -12.96
CA HIS A 470 -4.78 19.10 -14.28
C HIS A 470 -4.76 20.44 -15.03
N GLY A 471 -3.58 20.81 -15.52
CA GLY A 471 -3.32 22.11 -16.14
C GLY A 471 -1.89 22.24 -16.64
N GLU A 472 -1.71 22.92 -17.76
CA GLU A 472 -0.38 23.18 -18.30
C GLU A 472 0.44 24.07 -17.35
N LYS A 473 1.73 23.73 -17.17
CA LYS A 473 2.66 24.37 -16.22
C LYS A 473 2.58 25.91 -16.18
N ASN A 474 2.64 26.58 -17.33
CA ASN A 474 2.62 28.04 -17.39
C ASN A 474 1.24 28.61 -17.02
N GLN A 475 0.15 28.00 -17.47
CA GLN A 475 -1.21 28.40 -17.12
C GLN A 475 -1.52 28.18 -15.63
N MET A 476 -1.11 27.03 -15.08
CA MET A 476 -1.24 26.70 -13.65
C MET A 476 -0.43 27.68 -12.78
N MET A 477 0.80 28.02 -13.18
CA MET A 477 1.62 29.01 -12.47
C MET A 477 1.06 30.43 -12.56
N ARG A 478 0.44 30.83 -13.68
CA ARG A 478 -0.29 32.11 -13.79
C ARG A 478 -1.50 32.14 -12.85
N LEU A 479 -2.28 31.06 -12.78
CA LEU A 479 -3.41 30.95 -11.85
C LEU A 479 -2.93 31.03 -10.39
N LYS A 480 -1.87 30.29 -10.03
CA LYS A 480 -1.21 30.38 -8.71
C LYS A 480 -0.85 31.82 -8.35
N SER A 481 -0.13 32.53 -9.24
CA SER A 481 0.25 33.93 -9.02
C SER A 481 -0.97 34.84 -8.87
N LYS A 482 -2.03 34.63 -9.65
CA LYS A 482 -3.28 35.40 -9.55
C LYS A 482 -3.98 35.14 -8.21
N LEU A 483 -4.11 33.89 -7.77
CA LEU A 483 -4.71 33.54 -6.48
C LEU A 483 -3.91 34.12 -5.30
N LEU A 484 -2.57 34.00 -5.33
CA LEU A 484 -1.71 34.55 -4.28
C LEU A 484 -1.77 36.09 -4.21
N SER A 485 -1.98 36.80 -5.32
CA SER A 485 -2.13 38.27 -5.31
C SER A 485 -3.34 38.75 -4.50
N LEU A 486 -4.36 37.89 -4.35
CA LEU A 486 -5.60 38.15 -3.61
C LEU A 486 -5.48 37.88 -2.10
N ASN A 487 -4.33 37.40 -1.62
CA ASN A 487 -4.07 37.23 -0.19
C ASN A 487 -3.80 38.56 0.54
N THR A 488 -3.56 39.65 -0.20
CA THR A 488 -3.24 40.97 0.36
C THR A 488 -4.36 41.48 1.28
N ASP A 489 -5.62 41.24 0.90
CA ASP A 489 -6.81 41.75 1.59
C ASP A 489 -7.45 40.72 2.54
N LYS A 490 -6.83 39.54 2.73
CA LYS A 490 -7.42 38.42 3.49
C LYS A 490 -6.76 38.23 4.86
N THR A 491 -7.58 38.09 5.90
CA THR A 491 -7.15 37.78 7.27
C THR A 491 -6.52 36.38 7.38
N VAL A 492 -7.10 35.40 6.69
CA VAL A 492 -6.53 34.06 6.50
C VAL A 492 -5.97 33.96 5.09
N LYS A 493 -4.64 33.85 4.97
CA LYS A 493 -3.96 33.75 3.67
C LYS A 493 -4.08 32.34 3.13
N ILE A 494 -4.47 32.22 1.86
CA ILE A 494 -4.59 30.94 1.15
C ILE A 494 -3.18 30.48 0.74
N LYS A 495 -2.81 29.25 1.10
CA LYS A 495 -1.61 28.58 0.59
C LYS A 495 -1.95 27.88 -0.73
N VAL A 496 -1.21 28.16 -1.80
CA VAL A 496 -1.47 27.58 -3.14
C VAL A 496 -0.27 26.75 -3.59
N TYR A 497 -0.50 25.47 -3.88
CA TYR A 497 0.49 24.49 -4.34
C TYR A 497 0.26 24.11 -5.80
N THR A 498 1.33 23.73 -6.49
CA THR A 498 1.35 23.38 -7.94
C THR A 498 2.34 22.24 -8.20
N PRO A 499 2.16 21.07 -7.53
CA PRO A 499 3.15 20.01 -7.55
C PRO A 499 3.31 19.41 -8.95
N ALA A 500 4.55 19.23 -9.39
CA ALA A 500 4.87 18.42 -10.55
C ALA A 500 4.57 16.93 -10.29
N ASN A 501 4.59 16.13 -11.35
CA ASN A 501 4.59 14.67 -11.18
C ASN A 501 5.80 14.22 -10.35
N CYS A 502 5.59 13.20 -9.53
CA CYS A 502 6.52 12.64 -8.56
C CYS A 502 6.95 13.63 -7.44
N GLU A 503 6.27 14.78 -7.33
CA GLU A 503 6.46 15.74 -6.24
C GLU A 503 5.52 15.42 -5.06
N GLU A 504 6.09 15.46 -3.85
CA GLU A 504 5.38 15.26 -2.59
C GLU A 504 5.18 16.61 -1.88
N VAL A 505 3.96 16.88 -1.43
CA VAL A 505 3.61 18.06 -0.63
C VAL A 505 3.15 17.63 0.75
N ARG A 506 3.91 18.01 1.78
CA ARG A 506 3.55 17.83 3.19
C ARG A 506 2.88 19.08 3.74
N ILE A 507 1.72 18.92 4.36
CA ILE A 507 0.91 20.01 4.89
C ILE A 507 0.51 19.67 6.32
N PRO A 508 1.09 20.32 7.35
CA PRO A 508 0.78 20.02 8.74
C PRO A 508 -0.64 20.47 9.10
N PHE A 509 -1.43 19.55 9.64
CA PHE A 509 -2.76 19.78 10.19
C PHE A 509 -2.78 19.31 11.65
N GLN A 510 -2.24 20.17 12.52
CA GLN A 510 -2.39 20.03 13.97
C GLN A 510 -3.88 20.23 14.33
N VAL A 511 -4.53 19.16 14.76
CA VAL A 511 -5.90 19.18 15.28
C VAL A 511 -5.86 18.71 16.74
N ASP A 512 -6.49 19.47 17.63
CA ASP A 512 -6.57 19.11 19.04
C ASP A 512 -7.21 17.72 19.21
N LYS A 513 -6.49 16.81 19.88
CA LYS A 513 -6.93 15.44 20.13
C LYS A 513 -7.99 15.43 21.26
N VAL A 514 -9.24 15.72 20.91
CA VAL A 514 -10.38 15.75 21.84
C VAL A 514 -10.77 14.34 22.30
N ALA A 515 -10.50 14.03 23.57
CA ALA A 515 -11.01 12.84 24.25
C ALA A 515 -12.33 13.14 24.98
N LYS A 516 -13.33 12.28 24.84
CA LYS A 516 -14.58 12.38 25.61
C LYS A 516 -14.50 11.55 26.89
N VAL A 517 -14.77 12.16 28.04
CA VAL A 517 -14.92 11.41 29.29
C VAL A 517 -16.29 10.72 29.29
N VAL A 518 -16.33 9.42 29.60
CA VAL A 518 -17.55 8.59 29.64
C VAL A 518 -17.53 7.66 30.86
N GLY A 519 -18.69 7.07 31.17
CA GLY A 519 -18.85 6.21 32.35
C GLY A 519 -18.73 6.98 33.67
N ARG A 520 -18.24 6.32 34.72
CA ARG A 520 -18.17 6.88 36.09
C ARG A 520 -17.29 8.13 36.19
N LEU A 521 -16.26 8.24 35.35
CA LEU A 521 -15.42 9.44 35.30
C LEU A 521 -16.18 10.70 34.86
N ALA A 522 -17.31 10.55 34.17
CA ALA A 522 -18.16 11.68 33.76
C ALA A 522 -19.16 12.13 34.85
N GLU A 523 -19.38 11.33 35.90
CA GLU A 523 -20.24 11.71 37.03
C GLU A 523 -19.59 12.82 37.88
N THR A 524 -18.27 12.87 37.91
CA THR A 524 -17.54 13.91 38.64
C THR A 524 -17.53 15.23 37.89
N VAL A 525 -18.32 16.19 38.39
CA VAL A 525 -18.41 17.55 37.84
C VAL A 525 -17.02 18.19 37.73
N PRO A 526 -16.67 18.80 36.57
CA PRO A 526 -15.37 19.46 36.40
C PRO A 526 -15.24 20.68 37.34
N PRO A 527 -14.05 20.94 37.90
CA PRO A 527 -13.85 22.04 38.85
C PRO A 527 -14.11 23.40 38.20
N SER A 528 -14.96 24.21 38.83
CA SER A 528 -15.50 25.46 38.27
C SER A 528 -14.56 26.67 38.43
N GLY A 529 -13.24 26.49 38.48
CA GLY A 529 -12.29 27.58 38.68
C GLY A 529 -10.84 27.24 38.33
N HIS A 530 -10.12 28.21 37.74
CA HIS A 530 -8.75 28.09 37.22
C HIS A 530 -7.63 27.82 38.26
N LYS A 531 -7.95 27.45 39.51
CA LYS A 531 -6.98 27.22 40.59
C LYS A 531 -6.86 25.78 41.07
N GLU A 532 -7.74 24.87 40.63
CA GLU A 532 -7.68 23.45 41.00
C GLU A 532 -7.54 22.56 39.77
N SER A 533 -6.30 22.20 39.44
CA SER A 533 -6.01 21.15 38.46
C SER A 533 -6.29 19.77 39.06
N ARG A 534 -7.51 19.27 38.88
CA ARG A 534 -7.90 17.91 39.30
C ARG A 534 -7.25 16.86 38.40
N LEU A 535 -6.49 15.95 38.99
CA LEU A 535 -5.95 14.78 38.29
C LEU A 535 -7.10 13.85 37.87
N LEU A 536 -7.14 13.48 36.59
CA LEU A 536 -8.06 12.48 36.05
C LEU A 536 -7.24 11.24 35.66
N ASN A 537 -7.57 10.12 36.30
CA ASN A 537 -6.97 8.80 36.02
C ASN A 537 -8.03 7.91 35.35
N GLY A 538 -7.65 7.21 34.29
CA GLY A 538 -8.55 6.34 33.54
C GLY A 538 -7.84 5.67 32.37
N VAL A 539 -8.56 4.82 31.65
CA VAL A 539 -8.10 4.17 30.43
C VAL A 539 -8.57 4.98 29.23
N LEU A 540 -7.62 5.40 28.39
CA LEU A 540 -7.91 6.09 27.14
C LEU A 540 -8.06 5.06 26.01
N VAL A 541 -9.28 4.93 25.49
CA VAL A 541 -9.64 4.00 24.40
C VAL A 541 -9.78 4.77 23.10
N GLN A 542 -9.15 4.27 22.03
CA GLN A 542 -9.26 4.82 20.68
C GLN A 542 -10.07 3.87 19.78
N HIS A 543 -11.17 4.37 19.21
CA HIS A 543 -11.93 3.65 18.17
C HIS A 543 -11.91 4.45 16.87
N GLY A 544 -11.07 4.03 15.91
CA GLY A 544 -10.77 4.80 14.72
C GLY A 544 -10.05 6.11 15.10
N PHE A 545 -10.71 7.25 14.89
CA PHE A 545 -10.20 8.57 15.30
C PHE A 545 -10.89 9.16 16.53
N LYS A 546 -11.83 8.43 17.16
CA LYS A 546 -12.53 8.87 18.37
C LYS A 546 -11.76 8.41 19.61
N LEU A 547 -11.43 9.34 20.49
CA LEU A 547 -10.81 9.07 21.80
C LEU A 547 -11.87 9.16 22.91
N SER A 548 -11.90 8.17 23.80
CA SER A 548 -12.78 8.13 24.97
C SER A 548 -11.97 7.78 26.22
N LEU A 549 -12.12 8.56 27.29
CA LEU A 549 -11.50 8.31 28.59
C LEU A 549 -12.56 7.72 29.53
N MET A 550 -12.31 6.55 30.10
CA MET A 550 -13.26 5.82 30.94
C MET A 550 -12.57 5.16 32.13
N ALA A 551 -13.32 4.76 33.15
CA ALA A 551 -12.75 3.97 34.25
C ALA A 551 -12.42 2.54 33.77
N PRO A 552 -11.47 1.82 34.40
CA PRO A 552 -11.17 0.43 34.03
C PRO A 552 -12.38 -0.50 34.09
N GLU A 553 -13.33 -0.24 34.98
CA GLU A 553 -14.55 -1.02 35.15
C GLU A 553 -15.54 -0.81 34.00
N ASP A 554 -15.52 0.38 33.39
CA ASP A 554 -16.42 0.81 32.32
C ASP A 554 -16.01 0.23 30.94
N LEU A 555 -14.79 -0.32 30.80
CA LEU A 555 -14.24 -0.88 29.56
C LEU A 555 -15.16 -1.92 28.90
N ARG A 556 -15.80 -2.77 29.70
CA ARG A 556 -16.66 -3.84 29.20
C ARG A 556 -17.95 -3.30 28.59
N GLU A 557 -18.51 -2.24 29.17
CA GLU A 557 -19.78 -1.64 28.74
C GLU A 557 -19.58 -0.66 27.57
N TYR A 558 -18.58 0.22 27.66
CA TYR A 558 -18.39 1.30 26.69
C TYR A 558 -17.44 0.97 25.52
N ALA A 559 -16.51 0.03 25.70
CA ALA A 559 -15.56 -0.39 24.66
C ALA A 559 -15.74 -1.84 24.20
N GLY A 560 -16.58 -2.64 24.88
CA GLY A 560 -16.73 -4.08 24.62
C GLY A 560 -15.48 -4.90 24.97
N LEU A 561 -14.52 -4.31 25.70
CA LEU A 561 -13.26 -4.95 26.05
C LEU A 561 -13.39 -5.67 27.39
N ALA A 562 -13.07 -6.96 27.42
CA ALA A 562 -13.01 -7.73 28.66
C ALA A 562 -11.73 -7.40 29.43
N THR A 563 -11.87 -7.15 30.74
CA THR A 563 -10.76 -7.04 31.68
C THR A 563 -10.50 -8.41 32.30
N THR A 564 -9.24 -8.84 32.32
CA THR A 564 -8.81 -10.10 32.94
C THR A 564 -7.67 -9.82 33.90
N THR A 565 -7.87 -10.16 35.18
CA THR A 565 -6.80 -10.18 36.17
C THR A 565 -6.11 -11.55 36.13
N VAL A 566 -4.78 -11.55 36.10
CA VAL A 566 -3.98 -12.79 36.15
C VAL A 566 -3.54 -13.01 37.59
N THR A 567 -3.94 -14.12 38.21
CA THR A 567 -3.45 -14.53 39.53
C THR A 567 -2.35 -15.57 39.35
N CYS A 568 -1.17 -15.26 39.87
CA CYS A 568 -0.03 -16.16 39.89
C CYS A 568 -0.04 -16.97 41.21
N LYS A 569 0.24 -18.27 41.12
CA LYS A 569 0.43 -19.14 42.29
C LYS A 569 1.67 -20.00 42.08
N GLN A 570 2.56 -20.02 43.08
CA GLN A 570 3.73 -20.88 43.11
C GLN A 570 3.65 -21.79 44.33
N HIS A 571 3.72 -23.10 44.09
CA HIS A 571 3.78 -24.11 45.14
C HIS A 571 5.25 -24.47 45.42
N ILE A 572 5.61 -24.56 46.69
CA ILE A 572 6.93 -24.97 47.18
C ILE A 572 6.73 -25.91 48.37
N THR A 573 7.62 -26.86 48.59
CA THR A 573 7.64 -27.68 49.82
C THR A 573 8.95 -27.41 50.54
N LEU A 574 8.90 -26.80 51.73
CA LEU A 574 10.10 -26.42 52.49
C LEU A 574 10.41 -27.48 53.55
N ASN A 575 11.43 -28.31 53.31
CA ASN A 575 11.69 -29.50 54.12
C ASN A 575 12.34 -29.20 55.48
N THR A 576 13.15 -28.14 55.60
CA THR A 576 13.96 -27.84 56.80
C THR A 576 13.47 -26.62 57.59
N ALA A 577 12.72 -25.71 56.96
CA ALA A 577 12.33 -24.44 57.53
C ALA A 577 11.07 -24.56 58.41
N SER A 578 11.17 -24.18 59.67
CA SER A 578 10.01 -24.00 60.56
C SER A 578 9.31 -22.66 60.28
N ILE A 579 7.99 -22.58 60.47
CA ILE A 579 7.21 -21.36 60.19
C ILE A 579 7.69 -20.12 60.96
N GLU A 580 8.16 -20.28 62.20
CA GLU A 580 8.81 -19.22 62.99
C GLU A 580 10.01 -18.58 62.26
N LEU A 581 10.78 -19.39 61.55
CA LEU A 581 12.01 -18.99 60.87
C LEU A 581 11.71 -18.36 59.51
N ILE A 582 10.69 -18.87 58.82
CA ILE A 582 10.12 -18.27 57.61
C ILE A 582 9.61 -16.86 57.96
N ARG A 583 8.77 -16.74 59.00
CA ARG A 583 8.25 -15.47 59.51
C ARG A 583 9.38 -14.50 59.86
N TRP A 584 10.35 -14.93 60.66
CA TRP A 584 11.49 -14.08 61.06
C TRP A 584 12.30 -13.56 59.86
N ALA A 585 12.53 -14.40 58.84
CA ALA A 585 13.31 -14.00 57.67
C ALA A 585 12.54 -13.07 56.73
N LEU A 586 11.22 -13.29 56.58
CA LEU A 586 10.34 -12.38 55.85
C LEU A 586 10.24 -11.03 56.59
N GLU A 587 10.05 -11.05 57.90
CA GLU A 587 10.01 -9.83 58.73
C GLU A 587 11.33 -9.05 58.67
N GLY A 588 12.47 -9.76 58.69
CA GLY A 588 13.80 -9.17 58.54
C GLY A 588 14.09 -8.58 57.14
N THR A 589 13.33 -8.96 56.11
CA THR A 589 13.54 -8.49 54.72
C THR A 589 12.52 -7.43 54.30
N PHE A 590 11.25 -7.58 54.70
CA PHE A 590 10.11 -6.77 54.24
C PHE A 590 9.49 -5.88 55.33
N GLY A 591 9.93 -5.98 56.59
CA GLY A 591 9.33 -5.27 57.71
C GLY A 591 8.16 -6.03 58.32
N ALA A 592 7.10 -5.35 58.75
CA ALA A 592 5.96 -6.04 59.35
C ALA A 592 5.24 -6.92 58.31
N VAL A 593 5.07 -8.21 58.62
CA VAL A 593 4.26 -9.16 57.84
C VAL A 593 2.92 -9.35 58.55
N GLU A 594 1.81 -9.16 57.84
CA GLU A 594 0.48 -9.27 58.42
C GLU A 594 0.04 -10.73 58.46
N GLU A 595 -0.43 -11.19 59.62
CA GLU A 595 -0.94 -12.57 59.79
C GLU A 595 -2.44 -12.59 59.52
N ILE A 596 -2.82 -13.19 58.39
CA ILE A 596 -4.21 -13.42 58.02
C ILE A 596 -4.65 -14.75 58.64
N ARG A 597 -5.70 -14.72 59.48
CA ARG A 597 -6.41 -15.94 59.83
C ARG A 597 -7.30 -16.35 58.65
N PRO A 598 -7.25 -17.60 58.16
CA PRO A 598 -8.23 -18.09 57.19
C PRO A 598 -9.58 -18.29 57.89
N ASP A 599 -10.28 -17.18 58.11
CA ASP A 599 -11.65 -17.20 58.62
C ASP A 599 -12.56 -17.89 57.58
N ARG A 600 -13.49 -18.73 58.04
CA ARG A 600 -14.47 -19.39 57.14
C ARG A 600 -15.18 -18.34 56.29
N PRO A 601 -15.62 -18.68 55.05
CA PRO A 601 -16.40 -17.74 54.24
C PRO A 601 -17.62 -17.27 55.03
N LYS A 602 -17.62 -15.99 55.40
CA LYS A 602 -18.78 -15.33 55.99
C LYS A 602 -19.83 -15.23 54.90
N ALA A 603 -20.92 -15.97 55.07
CA ALA A 603 -22.16 -15.65 54.39
C ALA A 603 -22.64 -14.29 54.94
N GLU A 604 -22.44 -13.22 54.17
CA GLU A 604 -22.96 -11.89 54.53
C GLU A 604 -24.49 -11.86 54.42
N ASP A 605 -25.10 -11.01 55.24
CA ASP A 605 -26.55 -10.86 55.37
C ASP A 605 -27.24 -10.46 54.05
N LEU A 606 -27.96 -11.40 53.44
CA LEU A 606 -29.13 -11.08 52.62
C LEU A 606 -30.39 -11.05 53.51
N LYS A 607 -30.76 -9.85 53.98
CA LYS A 607 -32.07 -9.60 54.60
C LYS A 607 -32.95 -8.73 53.70
N THR A 608 -34.00 -9.36 53.17
CA THR A 608 -35.32 -8.85 52.68
C THR A 608 -35.78 -9.85 51.60
N ASN A 609 -37.00 -10.39 51.56
CA ASN A 609 -38.16 -10.35 52.46
C ASN A 609 -38.74 -11.78 52.59
N GLY A 610 -39.47 -12.08 53.68
CA GLY A 610 -39.86 -13.45 54.02
C GLY A 610 -41.21 -13.92 53.43
N PHE A 611 -41.57 -15.16 53.77
CA PHE A 611 -42.95 -15.65 53.86
C PHE A 611 -43.05 -16.83 54.84
N ASP A 612 -44.25 -17.08 55.38
CA ASP A 612 -44.50 -18.07 56.44
C ASP A 612 -44.44 -19.53 55.97
N GLY A 613 -44.18 -20.49 56.88
CA GLY A 613 -44.21 -21.92 56.52
C GLY A 613 -43.76 -22.94 57.58
N GLU A 614 -44.54 -23.06 58.66
CA GLU A 614 -44.89 -24.31 59.39
C GLU A 614 -43.81 -25.28 59.96
N SER A 615 -44.18 -25.98 61.03
CA SER A 615 -43.34 -26.86 61.84
C SER A 615 -43.43 -28.34 61.47
N THR A 616 -42.31 -29.08 61.55
CA THR A 616 -42.32 -30.52 61.89
C THR A 616 -41.07 -30.94 62.66
N ASP A 617 -41.26 -31.50 63.86
CA ASP A 617 -40.26 -32.29 64.58
C ASP A 617 -39.96 -33.62 63.87
N VAL A 618 -38.69 -33.94 63.63
CA VAL A 618 -38.23 -35.35 63.51
C VAL A 618 -36.91 -35.52 64.28
N LYS A 619 -36.77 -36.70 64.89
CA LYS A 619 -35.79 -37.03 65.93
C LYS A 619 -34.37 -37.19 65.41
N LYS A 620 -33.41 -37.00 66.32
CA LYS A 620 -32.07 -37.59 66.24
C LYS A 620 -32.15 -39.12 66.21
N GLU A 621 -31.34 -39.74 65.38
CA GLU A 621 -30.71 -41.03 65.67
C GLU A 621 -29.20 -40.85 65.53
N ASP A 622 -28.45 -41.30 66.53
CA ASP A 622 -26.99 -41.22 66.57
C ASP A 622 -26.38 -42.47 65.92
N GLU A 623 -25.70 -42.33 64.78
CA GLU A 623 -24.72 -43.33 64.32
C GLU A 623 -23.30 -42.77 64.48
N LYS A 624 -22.45 -43.51 65.20
CA LYS A 624 -21.04 -43.20 65.41
C LYS A 624 -20.15 -44.04 64.48
N VAL A 625 -19.69 -43.42 63.39
CA VAL A 625 -18.56 -43.81 62.52
C VAL A 625 -17.99 -42.50 61.92
N ASP A 626 -16.73 -42.10 62.03
CA ASP A 626 -15.57 -42.70 62.72
C ASP A 626 -14.69 -41.59 63.35
N GLU A 627 -13.39 -41.81 63.58
CA GLU A 627 -12.46 -40.81 64.16
C GLU A 627 -12.10 -39.65 63.21
N GLU A 628 -12.70 -38.47 63.40
CA GLU A 628 -12.32 -37.24 62.67
C GLU A 628 -11.06 -36.61 63.29
N ILE A 629 -9.92 -36.75 62.59
CA ILE A 629 -8.63 -36.16 62.98
C ILE A 629 -8.72 -34.64 62.95
N SER A 630 -8.29 -33.97 64.02
CA SER A 630 -8.26 -32.51 64.14
C SER A 630 -7.56 -31.83 62.97
N THR A 631 -8.28 -30.98 62.24
CA THR A 631 -7.72 -30.06 61.25
C THR A 631 -6.92 -28.97 61.95
N GLU A 632 -5.60 -29.08 61.96
CA GLU A 632 -4.70 -27.99 62.35
C GLU A 632 -4.74 -26.85 61.32
N GLU A 633 -4.69 -25.60 61.78
CA GLU A 633 -4.94 -24.41 60.97
C GLU A 633 -3.81 -24.12 59.96
N THR A 634 -4.17 -23.91 58.69
CA THR A 634 -3.28 -23.30 57.69
C THR A 634 -2.96 -21.87 58.12
N LEU A 635 -1.70 -21.48 58.10
CA LEU A 635 -1.28 -20.12 58.45
C LEU A 635 -1.14 -19.28 57.19
N ALA A 636 -1.77 -18.10 57.15
CA ALA A 636 -1.66 -17.18 56.01
C ALA A 636 -0.95 -15.89 56.41
N TYR A 637 -0.07 -15.41 55.54
CA TYR A 637 0.73 -14.19 55.75
C TYR A 637 0.65 -13.29 54.53
N LEU A 638 0.45 -11.98 54.73
CA LEU A 638 0.44 -10.98 53.67
C LEU A 638 1.72 -10.14 53.75
N VAL A 639 2.52 -10.20 52.70
CA VAL A 639 3.75 -9.43 52.53
C VAL A 639 3.46 -8.23 51.64
N MET A 640 3.82 -7.03 52.12
CA MET A 640 3.69 -5.75 51.40
C MET A 640 2.28 -5.43 50.88
N GLY A 641 1.24 -6.07 51.42
CA GLY A 641 -0.15 -5.88 51.00
C GLY A 641 -0.52 -6.56 49.67
N CYS A 642 0.39 -7.30 49.03
CA CYS A 642 0.22 -7.76 47.64
C CYS A 642 0.65 -9.22 47.35
N VAL A 643 1.45 -9.85 48.22
CA VAL A 643 1.85 -11.25 48.10
C VAL A 643 1.37 -12.04 49.31
N THR A 644 0.50 -13.02 49.09
CA THR A 644 -0.03 -13.91 50.13
C THR A 644 0.79 -15.18 50.19
N ILE A 645 1.12 -15.64 51.40
CA ILE A 645 1.88 -16.87 51.66
C ILE A 645 1.01 -17.76 52.54
N LEU A 646 0.56 -18.89 52.01
CA LEU A 646 -0.20 -19.92 52.73
C LEU A 646 0.76 -21.04 53.13
N TYR A 647 0.87 -21.35 54.42
CA TYR A 647 1.68 -22.44 54.94
C TYR A 647 0.84 -23.51 55.61
N THR A 648 1.02 -24.76 55.20
CA THR A 648 0.34 -25.94 55.78
C THR A 648 1.33 -26.72 56.64
N PRO A 649 1.23 -26.67 58.00
CA PRO A 649 2.26 -27.26 58.88
C PRO A 649 2.48 -28.76 58.70
N ARG A 650 1.42 -29.51 58.40
CA ARG A 650 1.46 -30.98 58.28
C ARG A 650 2.20 -31.47 57.03
N THR A 651 2.04 -30.77 55.90
CA THR A 651 2.68 -31.13 54.61
C THR A 651 3.95 -30.32 54.35
N ARG A 652 4.20 -29.25 55.11
CA ARG A 652 5.26 -28.24 54.90
C ARG A 652 5.21 -27.55 53.53
N GLU A 653 4.02 -27.55 52.93
CA GLU A 653 3.75 -26.82 51.69
C GLU A 653 3.59 -25.33 51.97
N VAL A 654 4.22 -24.53 51.11
CA VAL A 654 4.06 -23.09 51.01
C VAL A 654 3.45 -22.81 49.63
N ILE A 655 2.33 -22.08 49.61
CA ILE A 655 1.76 -21.51 48.39
C ILE A 655 1.97 -20.01 48.45
N VAL A 656 2.71 -19.47 47.49
CA VAL A 656 2.87 -18.02 47.29
C VAL A 656 1.89 -17.59 46.20
N GLU A 657 0.99 -16.66 46.51
CA GLU A 657 -0.11 -16.21 45.63
C GLU A 657 -0.11 -14.68 45.52
N TRP A 658 -0.18 -14.16 44.29
CA TRP A 658 -0.20 -12.73 44.02
C TRP A 658 -0.93 -12.40 42.70
N GLU A 659 -1.38 -11.15 42.55
CA GLU A 659 -1.82 -10.65 41.25
C GLU A 659 -0.61 -10.34 40.37
N GLY A 660 -0.51 -11.01 39.22
CA GLY A 660 0.62 -10.92 38.30
C GLY A 660 0.76 -9.56 37.65
N ASN A 661 1.76 -8.80 38.07
CA ASN A 661 2.17 -7.53 37.47
C ASN A 661 3.60 -7.19 37.89
N MET A 662 4.29 -6.36 37.09
CA MET A 662 5.72 -6.07 37.26
C MET A 662 6.16 -5.59 38.66
N MET A 663 5.26 -5.02 39.48
CA MET A 663 5.57 -4.65 40.86
C MET A 663 5.39 -5.84 41.81
N ASN A 664 4.25 -6.52 41.74
CA ASN A 664 3.96 -7.69 42.59
C ASN A 664 4.88 -8.88 42.26
N ASP A 665 5.20 -9.10 40.99
CA ASP A 665 6.12 -10.15 40.52
C ASP A 665 7.51 -9.97 41.16
N GLY A 666 8.04 -8.75 41.16
CA GLY A 666 9.33 -8.46 41.80
C GLY A 666 9.33 -8.61 43.33
N ILE A 667 8.19 -8.39 43.98
CA ILE A 667 8.01 -8.66 45.42
C ILE A 667 7.87 -10.16 45.66
N ALA A 668 7.15 -10.88 44.80
CA ALA A 668 6.99 -12.33 44.87
C ALA A 668 8.32 -13.06 44.64
N ASP A 669 9.12 -12.65 43.64
CA ASP A 669 10.47 -13.16 43.41
C ASP A 669 11.39 -12.94 44.62
N ALA A 670 11.30 -11.77 45.27
CA ALA A 670 12.06 -11.50 46.49
C ALA A 670 11.59 -12.38 47.67
N VAL A 671 10.27 -12.57 47.83
CA VAL A 671 9.69 -13.50 48.82
C VAL A 671 10.15 -14.93 48.58
N MET A 672 10.07 -15.40 47.33
CA MET A 672 10.56 -16.71 46.87
C MET A 672 12.04 -16.90 47.19
N ALA A 673 12.88 -15.90 46.89
CA ALA A 673 14.31 -15.94 47.18
C ALA A 673 14.60 -16.03 48.69
N VAL A 674 13.85 -15.31 49.53
CA VAL A 674 13.95 -15.43 51.00
C VAL A 674 13.56 -16.84 51.45
N LEU A 675 12.43 -17.38 50.99
CA LEU A 675 11.95 -18.73 51.36
C LEU A 675 12.99 -19.82 51.04
N LEU A 676 13.56 -19.81 49.83
CA LEU A 676 14.59 -20.75 49.39
C LEU A 676 15.93 -20.56 50.13
N THR A 677 16.28 -19.31 50.48
CA THR A 677 17.46 -19.01 51.31
C THR A 677 17.29 -19.51 52.75
N VAL A 678 16.08 -19.46 53.30
CA VAL A 678 15.77 -20.00 54.63
C VAL A 678 15.88 -21.52 54.64
N GLU A 679 15.39 -22.22 53.61
CA GLU A 679 15.51 -23.69 53.53
C GLU A 679 16.98 -24.15 53.48
N THR A 680 17.82 -23.41 52.73
CA THR A 680 19.25 -23.70 52.59
C THR A 680 20.13 -23.20 53.76
N SER A 681 19.54 -22.48 54.73
CA SER A 681 20.27 -21.91 55.87
C SER A 681 20.83 -22.97 56.83
N PRO A 682 22.10 -22.86 57.29
CA PRO A 682 22.66 -23.75 58.30
C PRO A 682 21.89 -23.79 59.63
N ALA A 683 21.09 -22.77 59.93
CA ALA A 683 20.23 -22.74 61.11
C ALA A 683 19.06 -23.75 61.01
N SER A 684 18.46 -23.85 59.81
CA SER A 684 17.39 -24.79 59.48
C SER A 684 17.88 -26.24 59.56
N VAL A 685 19.05 -26.50 58.96
CA VAL A 685 19.72 -27.82 58.98
C VAL A 685 20.13 -28.24 60.41
N LYS A 686 20.56 -27.31 61.26
CA LYS A 686 20.89 -27.61 62.68
C LYS A 686 19.66 -27.88 63.56
N ARG A 687 18.47 -27.39 63.19
CA ARG A 687 17.21 -27.72 63.90
C ARG A 687 16.64 -29.08 63.49
N SER A 688 16.82 -29.52 62.23
CA SER A 688 16.30 -30.81 61.74
C SER A 688 17.06 -32.06 62.22
N SER A 689 18.28 -31.91 62.76
CA SER A 689 19.22 -33.00 63.01
C SER A 689 19.17 -33.65 64.41
N LYS A 690 18.06 -33.53 65.15
CA LYS A 690 17.92 -34.15 66.48
C LYS A 690 17.18 -35.49 66.49
N GLN A 691 17.92 -36.51 66.94
CA GLN A 691 17.53 -37.88 67.34
C GLN A 691 17.16 -38.89 66.23
N HIS A 692 18.11 -39.79 65.93
CA HIS A 692 17.93 -41.24 66.15
C HIS A 692 19.28 -41.88 66.55
N ARG A 693 19.26 -43.07 67.15
CA ARG A 693 20.42 -43.74 67.78
C ARG A 693 21.22 -44.62 66.80
N HIS A 694 22.53 -44.63 67.02
CA HIS A 694 23.64 -45.38 66.40
C HIS A 694 23.36 -46.70 65.66
N LEU A 695 24.11 -46.89 64.57
CA LEU A 695 25.13 -47.95 64.47
C LEU A 695 26.22 -47.54 63.45
N HIS A 696 27.49 -47.61 63.83
CA HIS A 696 28.62 -47.27 62.95
C HIS A 696 29.21 -48.54 62.32
N SER A 697 29.30 -48.57 60.99
CA SER A 697 30.29 -49.37 60.26
C SER A 697 31.20 -48.41 59.48
N HIS A 698 32.49 -48.41 59.77
CA HIS A 698 33.45 -47.58 59.05
C HIS A 698 33.76 -48.17 57.67
N THR A 699 33.38 -47.46 56.62
CA THR A 699 33.99 -47.56 55.28
C THR A 699 34.40 -46.16 54.84
N PRO A 700 35.60 -45.96 54.24
CA PRO A 700 36.06 -44.64 53.85
C PRO A 700 35.32 -44.18 52.60
N THR A 701 34.36 -43.27 52.76
CA THR A 701 33.67 -42.65 51.62
C THR A 701 34.54 -41.58 50.98
N LEU A 702 34.81 -41.79 49.70
CA LEU A 702 35.52 -40.90 48.80
C LEU A 702 34.94 -39.48 48.81
N ASN A 703 35.80 -38.47 48.60
CA ASN A 703 35.36 -37.19 48.08
C ASN A 703 34.73 -37.42 46.69
N LEU A 704 33.40 -37.51 46.63
CA LEU A 704 32.69 -37.48 45.36
C LEU A 704 32.74 -36.05 44.80
N PRO A 705 33.28 -35.82 43.59
CA PRO A 705 33.13 -34.55 42.91
C PRO A 705 31.65 -34.24 42.69
N ASN A 706 31.31 -32.96 42.56
CA ASN A 706 29.97 -32.57 42.11
C ASN A 706 29.68 -33.25 40.76
N PRO A 707 28.62 -34.07 40.60
CA PRO A 707 28.33 -34.79 39.36
C PRO A 707 27.96 -33.86 38.18
N HIS A 708 28.02 -32.54 38.37
CA HIS A 708 27.78 -31.53 37.34
C HIS A 708 28.99 -30.61 37.10
N SER A 709 30.16 -30.86 37.70
CA SER A 709 31.34 -30.00 37.48
C SER A 709 32.05 -30.24 36.16
N ASN A 710 31.92 -31.43 35.56
CA ASN A 710 32.63 -31.86 34.35
C ASN A 710 31.66 -32.46 33.31
N LEU A 711 30.69 -31.67 32.83
CA LEU A 711 29.73 -32.12 31.82
C LEU A 711 30.41 -32.39 30.47
N THR A 712 30.15 -33.55 29.88
CA THR A 712 30.61 -33.88 28.52
C THR A 712 29.89 -33.01 27.46
N PRO A 713 30.43 -32.88 26.24
CA PRO A 713 29.74 -32.19 25.14
C PRO A 713 28.31 -32.67 24.89
N GLU A 714 28.09 -33.98 24.98
CA GLU A 714 26.80 -34.64 24.77
C GLU A 714 25.81 -34.30 25.89
N GLU A 715 26.28 -34.27 27.14
CA GLU A 715 25.47 -33.84 28.29
C GLU A 715 25.12 -32.35 28.24
N ARG A 716 26.01 -31.50 27.70
CA ARG A 716 25.73 -30.08 27.43
C ARG A 716 24.68 -29.92 26.34
N LEU A 717 24.78 -30.68 25.25
CA LEU A 717 23.78 -30.69 24.18
C LEU A 717 22.41 -31.15 24.71
N ALA A 718 22.37 -32.23 25.50
CA ALA A 718 21.12 -32.74 26.08
C ALA A 718 20.43 -31.70 26.98
N ARG A 719 21.21 -30.96 27.79
CA ARG A 719 20.67 -29.84 28.59
C ARG A 719 20.19 -28.67 27.74
N LEU A 720 20.87 -28.38 26.63
CA LEU A 720 20.47 -27.33 25.69
C LEU A 720 19.14 -27.69 25.01
N CYS A 721 19.01 -28.92 24.51
CA CYS A 721 17.75 -29.43 23.97
C CYS A 721 16.62 -29.35 24.99
N MET A 722 16.84 -29.82 26.23
CA MET A 722 15.84 -29.73 27.31
C MET A 722 15.35 -28.29 27.59
N LEU A 723 16.26 -27.31 27.61
CA LEU A 723 15.88 -25.89 27.80
C LEU A 723 15.13 -25.32 26.60
N LEU A 724 15.49 -25.71 25.38
CA LEU A 724 14.81 -25.26 24.17
C LEU A 724 13.45 -25.94 23.99
N GLU A 725 13.32 -27.23 24.32
CA GLU A 725 12.05 -27.98 24.31
C GLU A 725 11.04 -27.36 25.27
N ALA A 726 11.49 -26.93 26.46
CA ALA A 726 10.65 -26.21 27.43
C ALA A 726 10.13 -24.84 26.92
N GLN A 727 10.77 -24.25 25.91
CA GLN A 727 10.43 -22.92 25.38
C GLN A 727 9.75 -22.93 23.99
N PHE A 728 9.99 -23.98 23.20
CA PHE A 728 9.53 -24.10 21.82
C PHE A 728 8.75 -25.40 21.52
N GLY A 729 8.64 -26.31 22.49
CA GLY A 729 8.01 -27.62 22.34
C GLY A 729 8.97 -28.71 21.84
N PRO A 730 8.51 -29.97 21.77
CA PRO A 730 9.36 -31.14 21.55
C PRO A 730 9.90 -31.30 20.11
N ASN A 731 9.64 -30.35 19.21
CA ASN A 731 10.00 -30.45 17.79
C ASN A 731 11.39 -29.84 17.53
N ILE A 732 12.41 -30.44 18.13
CA ILE A 732 13.82 -30.06 17.97
C ILE A 732 14.60 -31.26 17.42
N ALA A 733 15.34 -31.04 16.33
CA ALA A 733 16.14 -32.07 15.66
C ALA A 733 17.59 -31.60 15.46
N ALA A 734 18.55 -32.52 15.48
CA ALA A 734 19.92 -32.22 15.09
C ALA A 734 20.05 -32.01 13.57
N ILE A 735 20.92 -31.08 13.17
CA ILE A 735 21.29 -30.89 11.77
C ILE A 735 22.50 -31.80 11.47
N GLU A 736 22.29 -32.83 10.64
CA GLU A 736 23.31 -33.84 10.33
C GLU A 736 24.44 -33.33 9.41
N LYS A 737 24.17 -32.32 8.57
CA LYS A 737 25.13 -31.78 7.59
C LYS A 737 25.72 -30.43 8.04
N PRO A 738 27.06 -30.27 8.05
CA PRO A 738 27.69 -29.00 8.40
C PRO A 738 27.60 -27.95 7.28
N ARG A 739 27.76 -26.68 7.64
CA ARG A 739 27.73 -25.55 6.71
C ARG A 739 29.12 -25.25 6.14
N ILE A 740 29.37 -25.68 4.90
CA ILE A 740 30.63 -25.40 4.20
C ILE A 740 30.78 -23.89 3.95
N LYS A 741 31.86 -23.28 4.46
CA LYS A 741 32.22 -21.87 4.24
C LYS A 741 33.14 -21.73 3.03
N GLN A 742 33.00 -20.67 2.23
CA GLN A 742 33.81 -20.45 1.01
C GLN A 742 35.35 -20.47 1.21
N THR A 743 35.84 -20.34 2.44
CA THR A 743 37.26 -20.42 2.79
C THR A 743 37.83 -21.85 2.80
N SER A 744 37.00 -22.90 2.87
CA SER A 744 37.49 -24.29 2.92
C SER A 744 38.08 -24.79 1.58
N PHE A 745 37.68 -24.19 0.45
CA PHE A 745 38.15 -24.58 -0.89
C PHE A 745 39.65 -24.34 -1.14
N ALA A 746 40.34 -23.60 -0.27
CA ALA A 746 41.77 -23.34 -0.40
C ALA A 746 42.68 -24.43 0.20
N ALA A 747 42.14 -25.35 1.02
CA ALA A 747 42.94 -26.30 1.79
C ALA A 747 43.29 -27.61 1.05
N ALA A 748 42.53 -27.99 0.02
CA ALA A 748 42.64 -29.30 -0.63
C ALA A 748 43.90 -29.47 -1.52
N THR A 749 44.59 -28.39 -1.88
CA THR A 749 45.63 -28.43 -2.93
C THR A 749 47.06 -28.64 -2.39
N THR A 750 47.26 -28.99 -1.12
CA THR A 750 48.62 -29.12 -0.57
C THR A 750 48.77 -30.16 0.54
N THR A 751 48.95 -31.45 0.19
CA THR A 751 49.68 -32.43 1.03
C THR A 751 49.95 -33.76 0.29
N THR A 752 51.15 -33.93 -0.28
CA THR A 752 51.89 -35.22 -0.28
C THR A 752 53.27 -35.03 -0.91
N THR A 753 54.33 -34.86 -0.11
CA THR A 753 55.70 -35.29 -0.46
C THR A 753 56.68 -35.14 0.71
N THR A 754 57.05 -36.26 1.36
CA THR A 754 58.36 -36.44 2.00
C THR A 754 58.71 -37.93 2.12
N SER A 755 59.64 -38.43 1.29
CA SER A 755 60.83 -39.18 1.77
C SER A 755 61.80 -39.59 0.64
N SER A 756 63.10 -39.33 0.88
CA SER A 756 64.29 -40.04 0.36
C SER A 756 64.57 -40.18 -1.16
N SER A 757 65.37 -39.24 -1.66
CA SER A 757 66.73 -39.41 -2.23
C SER A 757 67.14 -40.57 -3.20
N THR A 758 68.08 -40.18 -4.08
CA THR A 758 69.13 -40.94 -4.83
C THR A 758 68.89 -41.54 -6.23
N LEU A 759 69.48 -40.83 -7.21
CA LEU A 759 70.35 -41.29 -8.33
C LEU A 759 69.81 -42.05 -9.57
N ASN A 760 70.17 -41.45 -10.73
CA ASN A 760 70.65 -42.04 -12.00
C ASN A 760 69.71 -42.39 -13.18
N ASN A 761 70.06 -41.73 -14.31
CA ASN A 761 70.18 -42.20 -15.70
C ASN A 761 68.96 -42.53 -16.60
N ASN A 762 68.96 -41.80 -17.74
CA ASN A 762 68.82 -42.27 -19.13
C ASN A 762 68.01 -43.55 -19.44
N GLY A 763 67.07 -43.44 -20.39
CA GLY A 763 66.64 -44.61 -21.15
C GLY A 763 65.41 -44.46 -22.04
N THR A 764 65.65 -44.10 -23.30
CA THR A 764 64.78 -44.40 -24.46
C THR A 764 64.01 -45.72 -24.39
N SER A 765 62.72 -45.72 -24.78
CA SER A 765 62.23 -46.57 -25.90
C SER A 765 60.78 -46.27 -26.32
N THR A 766 60.56 -46.29 -27.63
CA THR A 766 59.26 -46.45 -28.31
C THR A 766 59.12 -47.95 -28.70
N PRO A 767 58.27 -48.45 -29.63
CA PRO A 767 57.09 -47.89 -30.34
C PRO A 767 55.90 -48.88 -30.53
N ARG A 768 54.82 -48.43 -31.24
CA ARG A 768 53.98 -49.20 -32.22
C ARG A 768 53.08 -50.36 -31.67
N THR A 769 51.98 -50.81 -32.33
CA THR A 769 51.51 -50.66 -33.73
C THR A 769 49.98 -50.88 -33.89
N THR A 770 49.42 -50.49 -35.05
CA THR A 770 48.21 -51.05 -35.77
C THR A 770 46.80 -50.87 -35.17
N ALA A 771 45.71 -50.65 -35.94
CA ALA A 771 45.51 -50.51 -37.40
C ALA A 771 44.18 -49.78 -37.79
N THR A 772 44.21 -49.06 -38.94
CA THR A 772 43.28 -48.98 -40.13
C THR A 772 41.76 -49.35 -39.97
N VAL A 773 40.74 -48.78 -40.65
CA VAL A 773 40.55 -48.37 -42.10
C VAL A 773 39.36 -47.37 -42.31
N ALA A 774 39.32 -46.68 -43.48
CA ALA A 774 38.17 -46.03 -44.19
C ALA A 774 37.67 -44.64 -43.69
N SER A 775 37.97 -43.52 -44.38
CA SER A 775 37.33 -42.91 -45.60
C SER A 775 36.00 -42.16 -45.31
N THR A 776 35.75 -40.91 -45.76
CA THR A 776 35.70 -40.51 -47.19
C THR A 776 35.64 -38.96 -47.40
N LEU A 777 36.49 -38.44 -48.31
CA LEU A 777 36.41 -37.22 -49.17
C LEU A 777 36.45 -35.74 -48.67
N LEU A 778 37.47 -35.05 -49.20
CA LEU A 778 37.51 -33.70 -49.83
C LEU A 778 37.74 -32.39 -49.04
N LYS A 779 39.04 -32.05 -49.00
CA LYS A 779 39.75 -30.74 -49.01
C LYS A 779 39.36 -29.79 -50.19
N PRO A 780 39.88 -28.53 -50.33
CA PRO A 780 41.14 -27.99 -49.77
C PRO A 780 41.21 -26.54 -49.23
N ASP A 781 42.36 -26.28 -48.57
CA ASP A 781 43.12 -25.03 -48.36
C ASP A 781 43.43 -24.27 -49.70
N PRO A 782 44.22 -23.16 -49.80
CA PRO A 782 45.16 -22.50 -48.85
C PRO A 782 45.03 -20.95 -48.83
N ASP A 783 45.90 -20.07 -48.30
CA ASP A 783 47.37 -19.87 -48.19
C ASP A 783 47.59 -18.64 -47.25
N ALA A 784 48.75 -18.22 -46.72
CA ALA A 784 50.12 -18.72 -46.64
C ALA A 784 50.95 -17.87 -45.61
N THR A 785 52.13 -18.38 -45.20
CA THR A 785 53.39 -17.65 -44.82
C THR A 785 53.37 -16.61 -43.67
N SER A 786 54.14 -16.77 -42.57
CA SER A 786 55.62 -16.66 -42.39
C SER A 786 56.15 -15.19 -42.40
N ALA A 787 57.24 -14.77 -41.72
CA ALA A 787 58.32 -15.46 -40.99
C ALA A 787 59.10 -14.46 -40.06
N VAL A 788 59.93 -14.98 -39.11
CA VAL A 788 61.41 -14.69 -38.93
C VAL A 788 61.89 -13.21 -38.78
N SER A 789 62.84 -12.80 -37.91
CA SER A 789 63.65 -13.43 -36.84
C SER A 789 64.58 -12.41 -36.11
N THR A 790 65.05 -12.72 -34.88
CA THR A 790 66.40 -12.40 -34.25
C THR A 790 67.08 -11.03 -34.51
N SER A 791 67.64 -10.29 -33.51
CA SER A 791 68.88 -10.67 -32.79
C SER A 791 69.37 -9.65 -31.71
N THR A 792 70.21 -10.14 -30.77
CA THR A 792 71.38 -9.49 -30.09
C THR A 792 71.28 -8.21 -29.20
N ALA A 793 71.55 -8.44 -27.91
CA ALA A 793 72.68 -7.92 -27.08
C ALA A 793 72.81 -6.44 -26.60
N SER A 794 72.99 -6.33 -25.27
CA SER A 794 73.80 -5.34 -24.49
C SER A 794 73.39 -3.85 -24.42
N GLY A 795 73.51 -3.25 -23.23
CA GLY A 795 73.52 -1.80 -23.04
C GLY A 795 72.91 -1.31 -21.71
N THR A 796 73.73 -0.79 -20.79
CA THR A 796 73.29 -0.21 -19.51
C THR A 796 72.93 1.27 -19.68
N THR A 797 71.84 1.77 -19.09
CA THR A 797 71.65 3.21 -18.85
C THR A 797 70.73 3.50 -17.65
N ILE A 798 71.00 4.57 -16.92
CA ILE A 798 70.29 5.01 -15.70
C ILE A 798 69.41 6.22 -16.04
N THR A 799 68.13 6.23 -15.63
CA THR A 799 67.36 7.43 -15.23
C THR A 799 65.99 7.03 -14.63
N ALA A 800 65.43 7.89 -13.77
CA ALA A 800 64.15 7.70 -13.03
C ALA A 800 63.07 8.70 -13.56
N PRO A 801 61.82 8.81 -13.01
CA PRO A 801 61.16 8.08 -11.91
C PRO A 801 59.65 7.70 -12.13
N SER A 802 58.99 7.23 -11.05
CA SER A 802 57.52 7.30 -10.77
C SER A 802 56.61 6.13 -11.30
N PRO A 803 55.35 5.93 -10.80
CA PRO A 803 55.09 4.77 -9.93
C PRO A 803 53.84 3.89 -10.24
N SER A 804 53.74 2.79 -9.48
CA SER A 804 52.57 1.91 -9.24
C SER A 804 52.06 0.96 -10.34
N LEU A 805 52.09 -0.36 -10.05
CA LEU A 805 50.89 -1.21 -9.88
C LEU A 805 51.27 -2.69 -9.63
N SER A 806 50.49 -3.38 -8.81
CA SER A 806 50.61 -4.81 -8.47
C SER A 806 49.72 -5.68 -9.36
N PRO A 807 50.16 -6.87 -9.81
CA PRO A 807 49.27 -7.85 -10.46
C PRO A 807 48.41 -8.63 -9.45
N SER A 808 47.21 -8.97 -9.88
CA SER A 808 46.13 -9.61 -9.12
C SER A 808 46.26 -11.14 -8.96
N PRO A 809 45.66 -11.75 -7.92
CA PRO A 809 45.52 -13.20 -7.81
C PRO A 809 44.44 -13.76 -8.77
N THR A 810 44.55 -15.04 -9.10
CA THR A 810 43.58 -15.84 -9.86
C THR A 810 42.28 -16.11 -9.08
N PRO A 811 41.13 -16.30 -9.76
CA PRO A 811 39.85 -16.53 -9.10
C PRO A 811 39.73 -17.93 -8.49
N THR A 812 39.04 -18.00 -7.35
CA THR A 812 38.63 -19.24 -6.66
C THR A 812 37.38 -19.83 -7.34
N PRO A 813 37.24 -21.16 -7.50
CA PRO A 813 36.05 -21.77 -8.12
C PRO A 813 34.77 -21.57 -7.29
N SER A 814 33.62 -21.70 -7.96
CA SER A 814 32.30 -21.50 -7.34
C SER A 814 31.72 -22.82 -6.79
N PRO A 815 30.76 -22.79 -5.84
CA PRO A 815 30.19 -24.01 -5.26
C PRO A 815 29.42 -24.90 -6.25
N GLU A 816 29.09 -24.39 -7.44
CA GLU A 816 28.30 -25.10 -8.47
C GLU A 816 29.17 -26.01 -9.35
N ASP A 817 30.50 -25.93 -9.24
CA ASP A 817 31.48 -26.66 -10.06
C ASP A 817 32.00 -27.97 -9.41
N LEU A 818 31.51 -28.33 -8.22
CA LEU A 818 32.02 -29.44 -7.39
C LEU A 818 31.24 -30.75 -7.62
N THR A 819 31.93 -31.89 -7.55
CA THR A 819 31.26 -33.19 -7.62
C THR A 819 30.65 -33.59 -6.27
N ALA A 820 29.73 -34.56 -6.30
CA ALA A 820 29.12 -35.09 -5.08
C ALA A 820 30.12 -35.80 -4.15
N GLU A 821 31.25 -36.29 -4.68
CA GLU A 821 32.33 -36.90 -3.90
C GLU A 821 33.16 -35.80 -3.21
N ASP A 822 33.54 -34.72 -3.92
CA ASP A 822 34.25 -33.57 -3.33
C ASP A 822 33.45 -32.93 -2.18
N LEU A 823 32.13 -32.79 -2.36
CA LEU A 823 31.24 -32.25 -1.33
C LEU A 823 31.14 -33.19 -0.11
N TYR A 824 31.17 -34.51 -0.31
CA TYR A 824 31.14 -35.48 0.78
C TYR A 824 32.44 -35.47 1.60
N GLU A 825 33.60 -35.34 0.95
CA GLU A 825 34.89 -35.19 1.65
C GLU A 825 34.96 -33.88 2.45
N LEU A 826 34.46 -32.77 1.88
CA LEU A 826 34.39 -31.48 2.58
C LEU A 826 33.38 -31.46 3.73
N GLU A 827 32.20 -32.08 3.57
CA GLU A 827 31.24 -32.27 4.67
C GLU A 827 31.86 -33.13 5.79
N SER A 828 32.58 -34.20 5.44
CA SER A 828 33.22 -35.10 6.42
C SER A 828 34.35 -34.42 7.19
N ALA A 829 35.24 -33.69 6.51
CA ALA A 829 36.35 -32.98 7.14
C ALA A 829 35.88 -31.84 8.07
N GLU A 830 34.81 -31.13 7.69
CA GLU A 830 34.22 -30.10 8.54
C GLU A 830 33.48 -30.69 9.75
N LEU A 831 32.85 -31.86 9.60
CA LEU A 831 32.25 -32.60 10.72
C LEU A 831 33.31 -33.05 11.73
N GLU A 832 34.44 -33.58 11.25
CA GLU A 832 35.58 -33.97 12.09
C GLU A 832 36.20 -32.76 12.81
N ARG A 833 36.28 -31.59 12.14
CA ARG A 833 36.69 -30.33 12.78
C ARG A 833 35.74 -29.94 13.91
N LEU A 834 34.42 -29.97 13.68
CA LEU A 834 33.42 -29.63 14.70
C LEU A 834 33.50 -30.59 15.90
N TYR A 835 33.70 -31.89 15.68
CA TYR A 835 33.94 -32.86 16.75
C TYR A 835 35.23 -32.58 17.53
N SER A 836 36.33 -32.18 16.86
CA SER A 836 37.58 -31.81 17.54
C SER A 836 37.45 -30.56 18.43
N LEU A 837 36.52 -29.65 18.09
CA LEU A 837 36.14 -28.51 18.94
C LEU A 837 35.20 -28.88 20.10
N GLY A 838 34.72 -30.12 20.13
CA GLY A 838 33.72 -30.58 21.11
C GLY A 838 32.29 -30.15 20.77
N ILE A 839 31.97 -29.84 19.51
CA ILE A 839 30.61 -29.55 19.06
C ILE A 839 29.98 -30.87 18.55
N PRO A 840 29.07 -31.53 19.30
CA PRO A 840 28.59 -32.88 18.98
C PRO A 840 27.62 -32.95 17.78
N VAL A 841 27.03 -31.81 17.37
CA VAL A 841 26.21 -31.69 16.14
C VAL A 841 26.41 -30.31 15.52
N PRO A 842 26.48 -30.17 14.17
CA PRO A 842 26.64 -28.86 13.52
C PRO A 842 25.60 -27.79 13.91
N GLY A 843 24.35 -28.22 14.16
CA GLY A 843 23.27 -27.30 14.47
C GLY A 843 22.01 -28.00 14.99
N LEU A 844 21.00 -27.19 15.31
CA LEU A 844 19.66 -27.62 15.73
C LEU A 844 18.59 -26.98 14.84
N GLU A 845 17.64 -27.79 14.34
CA GLU A 845 16.42 -27.32 13.69
C GLU A 845 15.27 -27.31 14.71
N ILE A 846 14.69 -26.12 14.95
CA ILE A 846 13.56 -25.89 15.85
C ILE A 846 12.32 -25.55 15.01
N ARG A 847 11.24 -26.32 15.17
CA ARG A 847 10.00 -26.13 14.40
C ARG A 847 8.85 -25.63 15.27
N VAL A 848 8.39 -24.42 14.99
CA VAL A 848 7.27 -23.76 15.68
C VAL A 848 6.18 -23.43 14.65
N ASP A 849 5.03 -24.08 14.80
CA ASP A 849 3.93 -24.08 13.84
C ASP A 849 4.40 -24.43 12.41
N LYS A 850 4.25 -23.47 11.48
CA LYS A 850 4.68 -23.55 10.07
C LYS A 850 6.09 -23.00 9.81
N HIS A 851 6.80 -22.54 10.85
CA HIS A 851 8.10 -21.91 10.71
C HIS A 851 9.21 -22.82 11.24
N VAL A 852 10.35 -22.77 10.55
CA VAL A 852 11.54 -23.53 10.88
C VAL A 852 12.66 -22.54 11.17
N ALA A 853 13.33 -22.69 12.30
CA ALA A 853 14.52 -21.92 12.68
C ALA A 853 15.70 -22.89 12.82
N ARG A 854 16.81 -22.62 12.13
CA ARG A 854 18.05 -23.39 12.20
C ARG A 854 19.09 -22.61 13.00
N VAL A 855 19.68 -23.26 13.99
CA VAL A 855 20.65 -22.67 14.92
C VAL A 855 21.99 -23.38 14.68
N TRP A 856 23.01 -22.67 14.24
CA TRP A 856 24.35 -23.22 14.06
C TRP A 856 25.15 -23.13 15.37
N LEU A 857 25.59 -24.26 15.92
CA LEU A 857 26.14 -24.28 17.30
C LEU A 857 27.54 -23.66 17.43
N GLU A 858 28.30 -23.53 16.34
CA GLU A 858 29.61 -22.86 16.35
C GLU A 858 29.49 -21.34 16.58
N THR A 859 28.54 -20.69 15.91
CA THR A 859 28.41 -19.21 15.86
C THR A 859 27.18 -18.68 16.59
N LEU A 860 26.26 -19.56 16.99
CA LEU A 860 24.90 -19.25 17.45
C LEU A 860 24.08 -18.42 16.43
N GLU A 861 24.45 -18.46 15.15
CA GLU A 861 23.66 -17.86 14.07
C GLU A 861 22.31 -18.58 13.93
N VAL A 862 21.23 -17.80 13.81
CA VAL A 862 19.86 -18.30 13.65
C VAL A 862 19.31 -17.92 12.28
N GLU A 863 19.08 -18.92 11.44
CA GLU A 863 18.43 -18.79 10.14
C GLU A 863 16.93 -19.12 10.27
N CYS A 864 16.05 -18.16 9.98
CA CYS A 864 14.61 -18.39 9.94
C CYS A 864 13.92 -17.40 8.99
N GLY A 865 12.94 -17.86 8.22
CA GLY A 865 12.13 -17.01 7.34
C GLY A 865 11.19 -16.04 8.07
N SER A 866 11.04 -16.16 9.39
CA SER A 866 10.30 -15.22 10.25
C SER A 866 11.26 -14.48 11.16
N ALA A 867 11.39 -13.16 10.96
CA ALA A 867 12.27 -12.32 11.79
C ALA A 867 11.90 -12.37 13.28
N VAL A 868 10.60 -12.40 13.61
CA VAL A 868 10.13 -12.47 15.00
C VAL A 868 10.50 -13.80 15.67
N LEU A 869 10.41 -14.92 14.93
CA LEU A 869 10.83 -16.22 15.47
C LEU A 869 12.35 -16.30 15.58
N ARG A 870 13.09 -15.82 14.56
CA ARG A 870 14.56 -15.74 14.57
C ARG A 870 15.07 -15.03 15.82
N ASP A 871 14.56 -13.83 16.10
CA ASP A 871 15.06 -13.00 17.19
C ASP A 871 14.66 -13.58 18.56
N ARG A 872 13.47 -14.20 18.67
CA ARG A 872 13.06 -14.96 19.87
C ARG A 872 13.95 -16.20 20.11
N VAL A 873 14.20 -17.01 19.07
CA VAL A 873 15.04 -18.21 19.17
C VAL A 873 16.46 -17.81 19.57
N ARG A 874 17.03 -16.78 18.95
CA ARG A 874 18.35 -16.26 19.28
C ARG A 874 18.50 -15.91 20.77
N VAL A 875 17.60 -15.09 21.31
CA VAL A 875 17.68 -14.65 22.73
C VAL A 875 17.53 -15.83 23.71
N VAL A 876 16.70 -16.82 23.37
CA VAL A 876 16.55 -18.02 24.22
C VAL A 876 17.77 -18.93 24.13
N VAL A 877 18.35 -19.13 22.94
CA VAL A 877 19.58 -19.91 22.75
C VAL A 877 20.76 -19.27 23.47
N GLU A 878 20.99 -17.96 23.31
CA GLU A 878 22.06 -17.22 24.00
C GLU A 878 21.97 -17.42 25.53
N ARG A 879 20.78 -17.25 26.13
CA ARG A 879 20.55 -17.46 27.57
C ARG A 879 20.67 -18.92 28.01
N ALA A 880 20.20 -19.87 27.20
CA ALA A 880 20.31 -21.30 27.51
C ALA A 880 21.77 -21.75 27.54
N VAL A 881 22.60 -21.26 26.62
CA VAL A 881 24.04 -21.50 26.60
C VAL A 881 24.74 -20.88 27.82
N GLU A 882 24.43 -19.61 28.17
CA GLU A 882 24.94 -18.98 29.41
C GLU A 882 24.58 -19.79 30.67
N THR A 883 23.38 -20.38 30.72
CA THR A 883 22.90 -21.18 31.85
C THR A 883 23.63 -22.52 31.98
N ILE A 884 24.03 -23.12 30.86
CA ILE A 884 24.76 -24.41 30.83
C ILE A 884 26.25 -24.21 31.07
N TYR A 885 26.82 -23.04 30.75
CA TYR A 885 28.24 -22.75 30.91
C TYR A 885 28.51 -21.34 31.48
N PRO A 886 28.56 -21.17 32.82
CA PRO A 886 28.74 -19.86 33.47
C PRO A 886 30.16 -19.25 33.39
N GLY A 887 31.06 -19.81 32.58
CA GLY A 887 32.49 -19.46 32.56
C GLY A 887 32.82 -18.29 31.62
N ARG A 888 33.26 -17.16 32.17
CA ARG A 888 33.52 -15.91 31.40
C ARG A 888 34.86 -15.84 30.65
N GLU A 889 35.64 -16.92 30.64
CA GLU A 889 37.01 -16.96 30.08
C GLU A 889 37.27 -18.17 29.17
N GLN A 890 36.39 -18.41 28.18
CA GLN A 890 36.72 -19.07 26.89
C GLN A 890 35.49 -19.03 25.96
N PRO A 891 35.66 -19.01 24.62
CA PRO A 891 34.53 -19.16 23.70
C PRO A 891 33.96 -20.58 23.80
N ILE A 892 32.64 -20.69 23.63
CA ILE A 892 31.79 -21.82 24.07
C ILE A 892 32.30 -23.21 23.64
N PHE A 893 32.98 -23.31 22.49
CA PHE A 893 33.71 -24.50 22.02
C PHE A 893 34.93 -24.13 21.15
N ILE A 894 35.87 -23.29 21.64
CA ILE A 894 37.06 -22.91 20.85
C ILE A 894 38.36 -22.99 21.68
N GLY A 895 39.31 -23.79 21.18
CA GLY A 895 40.69 -23.83 21.65
C GLY A 895 41.68 -23.68 20.50
N ILE A 896 42.12 -22.42 20.29
CA ILE A 896 43.11 -21.94 19.29
C ILE A 896 42.64 -21.98 17.83
#